data_AF-A0A953DTV2-F1
#
_entry.id   AF-A0A953DTV2-F1
#
_cell.length_a   1.000
_cell.length_b   1.000
_cell.length_c   1.000
_cell.angle_alpha   90.00
_cell.angle_beta   90.00
_cell.angle_gamma   90.00
#
_symmetry.space_group_name_H-M   'P 1'
#
loop_
_entity.id
_entity.type
_entity.pdbx_description
1 polymer ?
#
loop_
_entity_poly.entity_id
_entity_poly.type
_entity_poly.pdbx_seq_one_letter_code
_entity_poly.pdbx_strand_id
1 'polypeptide(L)'
;MNRGGTRDSALEISCIGSPAKAWVQHPAAVREDADPEQLPRALTPIEQATRARGRGPDHRPFASPERSTGTPDSRRGATDVRDDTPAPRARALPHGIRACTLVRAAPEGIPPATGTREVAADLRPFAPAQRNPGAPDWTRHTTDAREDSLAPRTRAVPHRISRAPVQVQNATDICGLTPGLRGGASPHHVPSAPAGIQHTTVAREATPAFNAYSPQRQRPVAPPATLRSARALFVSVVASVVALVAAPAAGASRGQYGGTLRVALTGELGQTDPLLSDTPTDATLLSLTTRAVCALDREHRPVPTLALALDRESPTRVRLTLRPGLRTSDGVALTAQQVAQAWMRASQLESRSPYRALLFPLRGEGRYLSPASTLSLSLALAFPWPDLEASLCHPALAIAPSDPHHLPGPGLGPFTPTRAIGIDVANWGYPGGRPYAERLFATAGDQRTAARTLALGEADVGLGVTADGLEAVPPAPALFATYLAFQPGRTGPGFRDHLERLVDRGDLVRIFVRAPSVPMSSLLPPALMTQQPAPHGVSRTPPPGRELTLLYDAAIADQRAVAERLQVKLHDAGYQVALKAVSRTTLRARWADGDFDLMLHALLLPPLPAPALAVVIDAAGRHDLLAKELPAIGAITHDADRDARVRERARALQPQLAFIPLYAQSLEVVRRPEVLGIEADAFGLPQLDGAFFASPPEAK
;
A
#
# COMPACT_ATOMS: atom_id res chain seq x y z
N MET A 1 -14.98 -60.14 -24.77
CA MET A 1 -15.45 -59.13 -25.74
C MET A 1 -16.09 -57.99 -24.96
N ASN A 2 -15.47 -56.82 -25.05
CA ASN A 2 -15.45 -55.76 -24.04
C ASN A 2 -16.63 -54.80 -24.12
N ARG A 3 -17.12 -54.38 -22.94
CA ARG A 3 -17.86 -53.14 -22.71
C ARG A 3 -17.19 -52.36 -21.56
N GLY A 4 -17.10 -51.04 -21.75
CA GLY A 4 -17.26 -50.01 -20.72
C GLY A 4 -16.18 -49.88 -19.66
N GLY A 5 -15.25 -48.94 -19.85
CA GLY A 5 -14.38 -48.43 -18.80
C GLY A 5 -14.48 -46.90 -18.72
N THR A 6 -15.32 -46.41 -17.82
CA THR A 6 -15.32 -45.01 -17.35
C THR A 6 -14.18 -44.85 -16.34
N ARG A 7 -13.27 -43.91 -16.60
CA ARG A 7 -12.21 -43.48 -15.67
C ARG A 7 -12.74 -42.33 -14.82
N ASP A 8 -13.08 -42.61 -13.58
CA ASP A 8 -13.09 -41.61 -12.52
C ASP A 8 -11.68 -41.52 -11.93
N SER A 9 -11.11 -40.32 -11.94
CA SER A 9 -9.86 -40.00 -11.27
C SER A 9 -10.19 -39.12 -10.07
N ALA A 10 -10.29 -39.73 -8.89
CA ALA A 10 -10.34 -39.02 -7.62
C ALA A 10 -8.89 -38.82 -7.13
N LEU A 11 -8.50 -37.56 -6.96
CA LEU A 11 -7.28 -37.17 -6.26
C LEU A 11 -7.48 -37.38 -4.76
N GLU A 12 -6.69 -38.26 -4.16
CA GLU A 12 -6.51 -38.35 -2.70
C GLU A 12 -5.63 -37.19 -2.21
N ILE A 13 -6.16 -36.40 -1.28
CA ILE A 13 -5.42 -35.41 -0.50
C ILE A 13 -4.88 -36.11 0.75
N SER A 14 -3.55 -36.14 0.87
CA SER A 14 -2.82 -36.69 2.02
C SER A 14 -2.83 -35.68 3.18
N CYS A 15 -3.47 -36.03 4.29
CA CYS A 15 -3.36 -35.31 5.56
C CYS A 15 -2.07 -35.70 6.29
N ILE A 16 -1.15 -34.75 6.49
CA ILE A 16 0.00 -34.90 7.38
C ILE A 16 -0.40 -34.44 8.77
N GLY A 17 -0.50 -35.38 9.72
CA GLY A 17 -0.68 -35.10 11.14
C GLY A 17 0.63 -34.71 11.82
N SER A 18 0.58 -33.67 12.66
CA SER A 18 1.70 -33.21 13.50
C SER A 18 1.33 -33.44 14.99
N PRO A 19 2.27 -33.79 15.87
CA PRO A 19 1.95 -34.29 17.21
C PRO A 19 1.72 -33.16 18.23
N ALA A 20 0.61 -33.24 18.95
CA ALA A 20 0.29 -32.38 20.09
C ALA A 20 1.12 -32.77 21.33
N LYS A 21 1.88 -31.81 21.88
CA LYS A 21 2.43 -31.86 23.24
C LYS A 21 1.41 -31.29 24.22
N ALA A 22 1.01 -32.09 25.19
CA ALA A 22 0.13 -31.72 26.29
C ALA A 22 0.79 -30.71 27.22
N TRP A 23 0.09 -29.62 27.52
CA TRP A 23 0.31 -28.78 28.70
C TRP A 23 -0.88 -28.97 29.63
N VAL A 24 -0.59 -29.41 30.86
CA VAL A 24 -1.55 -29.56 31.95
C VAL A 24 -1.79 -28.18 32.58
N GLN A 25 -3.04 -27.75 32.65
CA GLN A 25 -3.47 -26.60 33.46
C GLN A 25 -4.36 -27.09 34.61
N HIS A 26 -4.02 -26.68 35.83
CA HIS A 26 -4.87 -26.81 37.02
C HIS A 26 -5.96 -25.73 37.00
N PRO A 27 -7.21 -26.03 37.39
CA PRO A 27 -8.25 -25.03 37.59
C PRO A 27 -8.22 -24.50 39.04
N ALA A 28 -8.23 -23.18 39.20
CA ALA A 28 -8.60 -22.52 40.45
C ALA A 28 -10.11 -22.25 40.44
N ALA A 29 -10.81 -22.83 41.42
CA ALA A 29 -12.21 -22.61 41.70
C ALA A 29 -12.44 -21.20 42.27
N VAL A 30 -13.41 -20.47 41.72
CA VAL A 30 -14.01 -19.29 42.34
C VAL A 30 -15.45 -19.66 42.72
N ARG A 31 -15.76 -19.42 43.98
CA ARG A 31 -17.03 -19.71 44.66
C ARG A 31 -17.88 -18.44 44.60
N GLU A 32 -19.11 -18.56 44.12
CA GLU A 32 -20.18 -17.57 44.31
C GLU A 32 -20.70 -17.63 45.76
N ASP A 33 -21.00 -16.46 46.32
CA ASP A 33 -22.14 -16.15 47.20
C ASP A 33 -21.81 -14.97 48.14
N ALA A 34 -22.51 -13.85 47.99
CA ALA A 34 -23.10 -13.06 49.09
C ALA A 34 -23.87 -11.81 48.58
N ASP A 35 -25.07 -11.67 49.15
CA ASP A 35 -26.15 -10.69 48.96
C ASP A 35 -25.79 -9.20 49.19
N PRO A 36 -26.64 -8.25 48.71
CA PRO A 36 -26.50 -6.82 48.92
C PRO A 36 -27.42 -6.29 50.05
N GLU A 37 -26.89 -5.43 50.91
CA GLU A 37 -27.57 -4.24 51.48
C GLU A 37 -26.79 -3.74 52.70
N GLN A 38 -26.38 -2.47 52.66
CA GLN A 38 -26.58 -1.45 53.70
C GLN A 38 -25.54 -0.32 53.57
N LEU A 39 -26.06 0.83 53.14
CA LEU A 39 -25.53 2.18 53.36
C LEU A 39 -25.40 2.45 54.87
N PRO A 40 -24.49 3.35 55.35
CA PRO A 40 -24.76 4.79 55.20
C PRO A 40 -23.56 5.74 55.07
N ARG A 41 -23.87 6.94 54.54
CA ARG A 41 -23.50 8.33 54.96
C ARG A 41 -22.23 8.51 55.83
N ALA A 42 -21.41 9.56 55.75
CA ALA A 42 -21.36 10.83 55.02
C ALA A 42 -20.05 11.55 55.43
N LEU A 43 -19.83 12.73 54.84
CA LEU A 43 -19.00 13.86 55.31
C LEU A 43 -17.55 13.99 54.80
N THR A 44 -17.41 15.08 54.03
CA THR A 44 -16.29 15.92 53.60
C THR A 44 -15.51 16.57 54.78
N PRO A 45 -14.63 17.58 54.60
CA PRO A 45 -13.28 17.58 53.98
C PRO A 45 -12.24 18.37 54.86
N ILE A 46 -11.02 18.64 54.32
CA ILE A 46 -10.05 19.70 54.72
C ILE A 46 -9.21 19.42 56.00
N GLU A 47 -7.87 19.48 55.92
CA GLU A 47 -7.05 20.63 56.35
C GLU A 47 -5.53 20.41 56.27
N GLN A 48 -4.82 21.51 56.03
CA GLN A 48 -3.37 21.69 55.91
C GLN A 48 -2.67 21.69 57.28
N ALA A 49 -1.35 21.43 57.34
CA ALA A 49 -0.33 22.31 57.96
C ALA A 49 1.01 21.61 58.33
N THR A 50 2.07 22.05 57.64
CA THR A 50 3.43 22.45 58.09
C THR A 50 4.12 21.94 59.37
N ARG A 51 5.44 21.65 59.18
CA ARG A 51 6.68 21.96 59.98
C ARG A 51 7.52 20.69 60.29
N ALA A 52 8.85 20.66 60.31
CA ALA A 52 9.94 21.56 59.91
C ALA A 52 11.31 20.84 60.14
N ARG A 53 12.36 21.31 59.44
CA ARG A 53 13.82 21.28 59.76
C ARG A 53 14.64 19.99 59.65
N GLY A 54 15.74 20.07 58.89
CA GLY A 54 16.91 19.20 59.00
C GLY A 54 18.02 19.42 57.97
N ARG A 55 18.90 20.39 58.24
CA ARG A 55 20.28 20.65 57.74
C ARG A 55 20.94 19.71 56.68
N GLY A 56 21.46 20.35 55.62
CA GLY A 56 22.92 20.51 55.39
C GLY A 56 23.72 19.36 54.73
N PRO A 57 24.37 19.58 53.57
CA PRO A 57 25.12 18.58 52.80
C PRO A 57 26.65 18.73 52.92
N ASP A 58 27.42 17.67 52.60
CA ASP A 58 28.84 17.81 52.25
C ASP A 58 29.39 16.69 51.35
N HIS A 59 30.30 17.13 50.44
CA HIS A 59 31.40 16.43 49.74
C HIS A 59 31.16 15.46 48.54
N ARG A 60 31.34 16.02 47.33
CA ARG A 60 32.46 15.86 46.33
C ARG A 60 32.86 14.46 45.75
N PRO A 61 33.55 14.43 44.57
CA PRO A 61 33.26 13.51 43.47
C PRO A 61 34.34 12.43 43.20
N PHE A 62 33.98 11.44 42.38
CA PHE A 62 34.91 10.44 41.82
C PHE A 62 35.41 10.83 40.43
N ALA A 63 36.73 10.68 40.24
CA ALA A 63 37.49 10.89 39.01
C ALA A 63 37.73 9.57 38.26
N SER A 64 37.98 9.70 36.95
CA SER A 64 38.44 8.69 36.00
C SER A 64 39.76 8.01 36.37
N PRO A 65 40.11 6.92 35.67
CA PRO A 65 41.49 6.77 35.23
C PRO A 65 41.66 6.41 33.75
N GLU A 66 42.79 6.87 33.23
CA GLU A 66 43.37 6.70 31.91
C GLU A 66 44.48 5.60 31.94
N ARG A 67 44.81 5.07 30.76
CA ARG A 67 46.05 4.38 30.32
C ARG A 67 46.35 2.93 30.73
N SER A 68 46.60 2.10 29.72
CA SER A 68 47.82 1.30 29.63
C SER A 68 48.06 0.76 28.21
N THR A 69 49.25 1.07 27.69
CA THR A 69 49.90 0.64 26.45
C THR A 69 50.43 -0.79 26.54
N GLY A 70 50.40 -1.55 25.44
CA GLY A 70 51.11 -2.83 25.36
C GLY A 70 51.19 -3.41 23.95
N THR A 71 52.28 -3.13 23.25
CA THR A 71 52.80 -3.96 22.15
C THR A 71 53.88 -4.88 22.73
N PRO A 72 54.03 -6.12 22.24
CA PRO A 72 55.34 -6.42 21.68
C PRO A 72 55.35 -7.28 20.41
N ASP A 73 56.56 -7.29 19.89
CA ASP A 73 57.15 -7.72 18.63
C ASP A 73 57.19 -9.25 18.37
N SER A 74 57.43 -9.53 17.09
CA SER A 74 57.81 -10.74 16.34
C SER A 74 58.39 -11.99 17.02
N ARG A 75 58.08 -13.18 16.42
CA ARG A 75 59.06 -14.06 15.74
C ARG A 75 58.46 -15.35 15.14
N ARG A 76 58.89 -15.60 13.89
CA ARG A 76 59.17 -16.85 13.14
C ARG A 76 58.69 -18.21 13.69
N GLY A 77 58.14 -19.01 12.77
CA GLY A 77 58.15 -20.48 12.85
C GLY A 77 57.50 -21.12 11.63
N ALA A 78 58.31 -21.57 10.67
CA ALA A 78 57.89 -22.40 9.55
C ALA A 78 57.92 -23.88 9.99
N THR A 79 56.91 -24.67 9.61
CA THR A 79 57.04 -26.12 9.36
C THR A 79 55.91 -26.61 8.46
N ASP A 80 56.32 -27.22 7.35
CA ASP A 80 55.63 -28.25 6.56
C ASP A 80 54.88 -29.27 7.43
N VAL A 81 53.62 -29.61 7.07
CA VAL A 81 53.08 -30.99 7.18
C VAL A 81 51.96 -31.22 6.15
N ARG A 82 52.22 -32.22 5.31
CA ARG A 82 51.42 -33.13 4.46
C ARG A 82 49.88 -33.19 4.54
N ASP A 83 49.34 -33.46 3.35
CA ASP A 83 48.07 -34.14 3.00
C ASP A 83 47.71 -35.32 3.92
N ASP A 84 46.42 -35.41 4.27
CA ASP A 84 45.59 -36.60 4.04
C ASP A 84 44.14 -36.33 4.46
N THR A 85 43.22 -36.39 3.49
CA THR A 85 41.77 -36.26 3.70
C THR A 85 41.11 -37.65 3.57
N PRO A 86 40.41 -38.17 4.59
CA PRO A 86 39.52 -39.30 4.40
C PRO A 86 38.04 -38.89 4.42
N ALA A 87 37.28 -39.47 3.49
CA ALA A 87 35.85 -39.32 3.26
C ALA A 87 34.97 -39.76 4.46
N PRO A 88 33.73 -39.22 4.60
CA PRO A 88 32.82 -39.64 5.65
C PRO A 88 32.04 -40.91 5.30
N ARG A 89 32.02 -41.86 6.26
CA ARG A 89 31.21 -43.08 6.26
C ARG A 89 29.73 -42.79 6.54
N ALA A 90 28.85 -43.38 5.74
CA ALA A 90 27.41 -43.47 5.95
C ALA A 90 27.07 -44.40 7.14
N ARG A 91 26.12 -44.00 7.98
CA ARG A 91 25.51 -44.83 9.03
C ARG A 91 24.09 -45.22 8.62
N ALA A 92 23.83 -46.53 8.66
CA ALA A 92 22.54 -47.17 8.45
C ALA A 92 21.61 -46.98 9.67
N LEU A 93 20.30 -46.89 9.39
CA LEU A 93 19.21 -46.96 10.37
C LEU A 93 18.58 -48.36 10.34
N PRO A 94 18.20 -48.96 11.50
CA PRO A 94 17.54 -50.26 11.53
C PRO A 94 16.01 -50.16 11.50
N HIS A 95 15.40 -51.13 10.80
CA HIS A 95 13.98 -51.43 10.75
C HIS A 95 13.45 -52.05 12.05
N GLY A 96 12.19 -51.77 12.37
CA GLY A 96 11.38 -52.53 13.33
C GLY A 96 9.90 -52.18 13.20
N ILE A 97 9.14 -52.97 12.42
CA ILE A 97 7.67 -52.87 12.31
C ILE A 97 7.07 -53.97 13.20
N ARG A 98 6.18 -53.59 14.12
CA ARG A 98 5.26 -54.51 14.83
C ARG A 98 3.84 -54.30 14.31
N ALA A 99 3.17 -55.41 14.05
CA ALA A 99 1.77 -55.49 13.63
C ALA A 99 0.82 -55.19 14.80
N CYS A 100 -0.29 -54.49 14.53
CA CYS A 100 -1.44 -54.39 15.41
C CYS A 100 -2.72 -54.78 14.67
N THR A 101 -3.46 -55.67 15.31
CA THR A 101 -4.73 -56.28 14.91
C THR A 101 -5.88 -55.29 15.01
N LEU A 102 -6.78 -55.29 14.03
CA LEU A 102 -7.92 -54.39 13.93
C LEU A 102 -9.20 -55.08 14.45
N VAL A 103 -9.81 -54.56 15.51
CA VAL A 103 -11.14 -54.95 16.00
C VAL A 103 -12.17 -53.96 15.45
N ARG A 104 -13.23 -54.49 14.84
CA ARG A 104 -14.26 -53.76 14.10
C ARG A 104 -15.48 -53.55 15.00
N ALA A 105 -15.92 -52.32 15.19
CA ALA A 105 -17.20 -51.98 15.84
C ALA A 105 -18.15 -51.35 14.81
N ALA A 106 -19.41 -51.78 14.84
CA ALA A 106 -20.51 -51.34 13.97
C ALA A 106 -21.22 -50.09 14.52
N PRO A 107 -21.88 -49.27 13.66
CA PRO A 107 -22.68 -48.15 14.14
C PRO A 107 -24.18 -48.50 14.28
N GLU A 108 -24.72 -48.24 15.47
CA GLU A 108 -26.15 -47.97 15.75
C GLU A 108 -26.49 -46.58 15.14
N GLY A 109 -27.63 -46.30 14.51
CA GLY A 109 -29.02 -46.47 14.93
C GLY A 109 -29.66 -45.07 15.00
N ILE A 110 -30.31 -44.61 13.92
CA ILE A 110 -31.01 -43.29 13.84
C ILE A 110 -32.51 -43.51 14.06
N PRO A 111 -33.19 -42.79 14.96
CA PRO A 111 -34.65 -42.86 15.12
C PRO A 111 -35.40 -41.86 14.21
N PRO A 112 -36.67 -42.14 13.84
CA PRO A 112 -37.47 -41.31 12.96
C PRO A 112 -38.24 -40.20 13.70
N ALA A 113 -38.42 -39.06 13.05
CA ALA A 113 -39.30 -37.98 13.49
C ALA A 113 -40.60 -37.98 12.68
N THR A 114 -41.71 -38.23 13.37
CA THR A 114 -43.09 -37.96 12.92
C THR A 114 -43.58 -36.65 13.53
N GLY A 115 -44.26 -35.81 12.73
CA GLY A 115 -44.94 -34.62 13.25
C GLY A 115 -45.54 -33.72 12.18
N THR A 116 -46.73 -34.08 11.71
CA THR A 116 -47.65 -33.28 10.90
C THR A 116 -48.23 -32.10 11.69
N ARG A 117 -48.33 -30.91 11.07
CA ARG A 117 -49.46 -29.98 11.32
C ARG A 117 -49.71 -29.03 10.15
N GLU A 118 -50.93 -29.12 9.64
CA GLU A 118 -51.64 -28.16 8.78
C GLU A 118 -51.64 -26.74 9.35
N VAL A 119 -51.44 -25.74 8.48
CA VAL A 119 -52.27 -24.52 8.38
C VAL A 119 -52.30 -24.07 6.91
N ALA A 120 -53.48 -24.10 6.29
CA ALA A 120 -53.84 -23.42 5.04
C ALA A 120 -54.15 -21.93 5.34
N ALA A 121 -53.72 -20.94 4.57
CA ALA A 121 -54.34 -20.30 3.39
C ALA A 121 -53.86 -18.83 3.50
N ASP A 122 -53.36 -18.12 2.49
CA ASP A 122 -54.15 -17.41 1.48
C ASP A 122 -53.14 -16.64 0.59
N LEU A 123 -52.94 -17.01 -0.67
CA LEU A 123 -52.34 -16.10 -1.67
C LEU A 123 -52.92 -16.42 -3.06
N ARG A 124 -53.62 -15.43 -3.61
CA ARG A 124 -54.21 -15.42 -4.96
C ARG A 124 -53.10 -15.37 -6.04
N PRO A 125 -53.27 -16.05 -7.19
CA PRO A 125 -52.32 -15.94 -8.29
C PRO A 125 -52.63 -14.72 -9.18
N PHE A 126 -51.61 -13.89 -9.44
CA PHE A 126 -51.62 -12.93 -10.55
C PHE A 126 -51.24 -13.66 -11.84
N ALA A 127 -52.12 -13.60 -12.83
CA ALA A 127 -51.90 -14.09 -14.18
C ALA A 127 -50.97 -13.12 -14.98
N PRO A 128 -50.22 -13.62 -15.97
CA PRO A 128 -49.33 -12.81 -16.80
C PRO A 128 -50.01 -12.36 -18.12
N ALA A 129 -49.85 -11.09 -18.48
CA ALA A 129 -50.17 -10.53 -19.80
C ALA A 129 -49.33 -9.24 -19.94
N GLN A 130 -48.72 -8.84 -21.06
CA GLN A 130 -48.81 -9.20 -22.47
C GLN A 130 -47.43 -9.00 -23.14
N ARG A 131 -47.12 -9.82 -24.15
CA ARG A 131 -46.02 -9.59 -25.09
C ARG A 131 -46.44 -8.57 -26.14
N ASN A 132 -45.59 -7.57 -26.37
CA ASN A 132 -45.69 -6.64 -27.49
C ASN A 132 -45.01 -7.27 -28.73
N PRO A 133 -45.65 -7.40 -29.90
CA PRO A 133 -45.04 -7.89 -31.12
C PRO A 133 -44.56 -6.72 -31.99
N GLY A 134 -43.27 -6.69 -32.35
CA GLY A 134 -42.77 -5.66 -33.25
C GLY A 134 -41.26 -5.72 -33.46
N ALA A 135 -40.76 -6.75 -34.13
CA ALA A 135 -39.46 -6.71 -34.78
C ALA A 135 -39.47 -7.63 -36.02
N PRO A 136 -38.99 -7.17 -37.19
CA PRO A 136 -39.07 -7.90 -38.44
C PRO A 136 -37.99 -8.98 -38.56
N ASP A 137 -38.46 -10.10 -39.09
CA ASP A 137 -37.76 -11.33 -39.43
C ASP A 137 -36.85 -11.15 -40.65
N TRP A 138 -35.57 -11.51 -40.52
CA TRP A 138 -34.66 -11.70 -41.64
C TRP A 138 -33.92 -13.02 -41.46
N THR A 139 -34.47 -14.09 -42.04
CA THR A 139 -33.67 -15.27 -42.39
C THR A 139 -34.03 -15.80 -43.78
N ARG A 140 -33.01 -15.85 -44.65
CA ARG A 140 -32.56 -16.96 -45.53
C ARG A 140 -32.19 -16.52 -46.95
N HIS A 141 -30.96 -16.86 -47.34
CA HIS A 141 -30.58 -17.69 -48.51
C HIS A 141 -29.06 -17.94 -48.38
N THR A 142 -28.58 -19.11 -47.94
CA THR A 142 -28.27 -20.37 -48.68
C THR A 142 -27.33 -20.20 -49.88
N THR A 143 -26.11 -20.78 -49.75
CA THR A 143 -25.45 -21.76 -50.65
C THR A 143 -24.07 -22.06 -50.03
N ASP A 144 -23.82 -23.25 -49.45
CA ASP A 144 -23.43 -24.52 -50.09
C ASP A 144 -22.25 -24.42 -51.07
N ALA A 145 -21.09 -24.92 -50.63
CA ALA A 145 -20.12 -25.64 -51.45
C ALA A 145 -19.35 -26.66 -50.57
N ARG A 146 -19.50 -27.92 -50.96
CA ARG A 146 -18.96 -29.16 -50.39
C ARG A 146 -17.67 -29.56 -51.12
N GLU A 147 -16.86 -30.37 -50.42
CA GLU A 147 -15.88 -31.37 -50.91
C GLU A 147 -14.65 -30.80 -51.68
N ASP A 148 -13.41 -31.14 -51.34
CA ASP A 148 -12.93 -32.52 -51.40
C ASP A 148 -11.65 -32.81 -50.60
N SER A 149 -11.59 -34.08 -50.25
CA SER A 149 -10.54 -34.88 -49.63
C SER A 149 -9.19 -34.93 -50.36
N LEU A 150 -8.09 -35.15 -49.61
CA LEU A 150 -7.03 -36.17 -49.86
C LEU A 150 -5.76 -35.93 -48.99
N ALA A 151 -5.48 -36.89 -48.10
CA ALA A 151 -4.12 -37.28 -47.68
C ALA A 151 -3.71 -38.51 -48.56
N PRO A 152 -2.45 -39.04 -48.62
CA PRO A 152 -1.44 -39.07 -47.54
C PRO A 152 0.07 -39.13 -47.97
N ARG A 153 0.94 -39.39 -46.97
CA ARG A 153 2.24 -40.13 -46.98
C ARG A 153 3.59 -39.37 -46.87
N THR A 154 4.18 -39.50 -45.67
CA THR A 154 5.54 -39.99 -45.32
C THR A 154 6.75 -39.70 -46.22
N ARG A 155 7.80 -39.06 -45.66
CA ARG A 155 9.17 -39.60 -45.56
C ARG A 155 10.10 -38.75 -44.70
N ALA A 156 10.91 -39.43 -43.89
CA ALA A 156 12.04 -38.89 -43.13
C ALA A 156 13.31 -38.80 -44.00
N VAL A 157 14.25 -37.92 -43.64
CA VAL A 157 15.74 -38.08 -43.62
C VAL A 157 16.39 -36.71 -43.29
N PRO A 158 17.56 -36.66 -42.61
CA PRO A 158 18.03 -35.47 -41.88
C PRO A 158 19.16 -34.72 -42.62
N HIS A 159 19.31 -33.41 -42.37
CA HIS A 159 20.52 -32.68 -42.75
C HIS A 159 21.21 -31.98 -41.56
N ARG A 160 22.44 -32.46 -41.38
CA ARG A 160 23.61 -31.95 -40.67
C ARG A 160 23.90 -30.49 -41.08
N ILE A 161 24.09 -29.57 -40.12
CA ILE A 161 24.78 -28.30 -40.37
C ILE A 161 25.94 -28.17 -39.39
N SER A 162 27.14 -28.11 -39.95
CA SER A 162 28.42 -27.95 -39.28
C SER A 162 28.78 -26.46 -39.18
N ARG A 163 29.44 -26.09 -38.09
CA ARG A 163 29.97 -24.75 -37.79
C ARG A 163 31.11 -24.33 -38.74
N ALA A 164 31.19 -23.05 -39.09
CA ALA A 164 32.43 -22.28 -39.29
C ALA A 164 32.13 -20.75 -39.38
N PRO A 165 33.13 -19.87 -39.18
CA PRO A 165 32.99 -18.62 -38.42
C PRO A 165 32.85 -17.34 -39.27
N VAL A 166 32.25 -16.31 -38.68
CA VAL A 166 32.12 -14.96 -39.25
C VAL A 166 33.36 -14.14 -38.90
N GLN A 167 34.05 -13.65 -39.93
CA GLN A 167 35.13 -12.67 -39.86
C GLN A 167 34.59 -11.25 -39.63
N VAL A 168 35.33 -10.50 -38.82
CA VAL A 168 35.22 -9.07 -38.59
C VAL A 168 35.89 -8.30 -39.74
N GLN A 169 35.20 -7.31 -40.31
CA GLN A 169 35.82 -6.30 -41.17
C GLN A 169 35.46 -4.89 -40.69
N ASN A 170 36.52 -4.11 -40.46
CA ASN A 170 36.50 -2.67 -40.21
C ASN A 170 36.11 -1.91 -41.49
N ALA A 171 35.44 -0.77 -41.33
CA ALA A 171 35.34 0.25 -42.37
C ALA A 171 35.54 1.64 -41.75
N THR A 172 36.61 2.29 -42.20
CA THR A 172 36.95 3.70 -42.00
C THR A 172 36.62 4.47 -43.30
N ASP A 173 36.35 5.76 -43.13
CA ASP A 173 36.50 6.86 -44.10
C ASP A 173 35.53 6.99 -45.28
N ILE A 174 34.70 8.05 -45.24
CA ILE A 174 34.47 8.95 -46.39
C ILE A 174 34.41 10.41 -45.89
N CYS A 175 35.22 11.26 -46.53
CA CYS A 175 35.33 12.71 -46.36
C CYS A 175 34.84 13.43 -47.64
N GLY A 176 34.32 14.66 -47.49
CA GLY A 176 34.10 15.67 -48.56
C GLY A 176 33.00 16.70 -48.20
N LEU A 177 33.31 17.88 -47.61
CA LEU A 177 33.66 19.19 -48.22
C LEU A 177 32.49 19.83 -49.02
N THR A 178 31.94 21.03 -48.77
CA THR A 178 32.47 22.42 -48.56
C THR A 178 31.28 23.42 -48.35
N PRO A 179 31.40 24.78 -48.27
CA PRO A 179 32.05 25.63 -47.25
C PRO A 179 31.22 26.86 -46.76
N GLY A 180 31.61 27.43 -45.61
CA GLY A 180 31.78 28.90 -45.40
C GLY A 180 30.60 29.77 -44.94
N LEU A 181 30.70 30.34 -43.72
CA LEU A 181 30.67 31.78 -43.46
C LEU A 181 31.06 32.08 -41.99
N ARG A 182 31.91 33.11 -41.81
CA ARG A 182 32.54 33.58 -40.56
C ARG A 182 31.75 34.71 -39.90
N GLY A 183 31.92 34.82 -38.58
CA GLY A 183 31.82 36.07 -37.78
C GLY A 183 30.64 36.06 -36.80
N GLY A 184 30.75 36.37 -35.51
CA GLY A 184 31.83 36.84 -34.64
C GLY A 184 31.26 37.13 -33.24
N ALA A 185 32.14 37.41 -32.27
CA ALA A 185 31.92 38.08 -30.99
C ALA A 185 31.23 37.33 -29.81
N SER A 186 32.07 36.84 -28.88
CA SER A 186 31.92 36.95 -27.41
C SER A 186 32.83 38.12 -26.95
N PRO A 187 32.71 38.77 -25.75
CA PRO A 187 32.29 38.17 -24.46
C PRO A 187 31.49 39.09 -23.49
N HIS A 188 30.90 38.52 -22.42
CA HIS A 188 30.75 39.26 -21.15
C HIS A 188 30.99 38.36 -19.92
N HIS A 189 31.95 38.82 -19.12
CA HIS A 189 32.28 38.42 -17.76
C HIS A 189 31.13 38.67 -16.77
N VAL A 190 31.00 37.80 -15.77
CA VAL A 190 30.28 38.05 -14.52
C VAL A 190 31.30 37.96 -13.37
N PRO A 191 31.34 38.92 -12.43
CA PRO A 191 32.38 39.00 -11.41
C PRO A 191 32.05 38.22 -10.14
N SER A 192 33.11 37.64 -9.57
CA SER A 192 33.19 36.99 -8.27
C SER A 192 33.21 38.01 -7.13
N ALA A 193 32.48 37.74 -6.03
CA ALA A 193 32.52 38.52 -4.79
C ALA A 193 33.59 37.99 -3.81
N PRO A 194 34.19 38.83 -2.94
CA PRO A 194 35.41 38.51 -2.23
C PRO A 194 35.21 38.00 -0.80
N ALA A 195 36.22 37.27 -0.33
CA ALA A 195 36.45 36.88 1.05
C ALA A 195 37.28 37.94 1.82
N GLY A 196 37.01 38.10 3.12
CA GLY A 196 37.82 38.82 4.11
C GLY A 196 37.46 38.33 5.52
N ILE A 197 38.30 37.49 6.15
CA ILE A 197 39.35 37.75 7.18
C ILE A 197 38.83 38.14 8.59
N GLN A 198 38.98 37.15 9.49
CA GLN A 198 39.45 37.11 10.91
C GLN A 198 39.36 38.35 11.83
N HIS A 199 38.84 38.18 13.07
CA HIS A 199 39.63 38.07 14.32
C HIS A 199 38.78 38.01 15.62
N THR A 200 39.27 37.18 16.56
CA THR A 200 39.31 37.30 18.05
C THR A 200 38.07 37.12 18.96
N THR A 201 38.17 36.01 19.71
CA THR A 201 37.88 35.71 21.14
C THR A 201 37.89 36.90 22.12
N VAL A 202 36.95 36.92 23.10
CA VAL A 202 37.17 37.06 24.57
C VAL A 202 35.88 36.68 25.31
N ALA A 203 36.01 35.90 26.39
CA ALA A 203 34.97 35.54 27.35
C ALA A 203 34.80 36.57 28.48
N ARG A 204 33.59 36.75 29.02
CA ARG A 204 33.38 36.93 30.48
C ARG A 204 31.90 36.90 30.89
N GLU A 205 31.68 36.25 32.03
CA GLU A 205 30.47 36.21 32.86
C GLU A 205 29.94 37.61 33.24
N ALA A 206 28.61 37.71 33.42
CA ALA A 206 27.98 38.11 34.69
C ALA A 206 26.53 38.57 34.45
N THR A 207 25.57 37.85 35.02
CA THR A 207 24.28 38.41 35.46
C THR A 207 24.54 39.25 36.72
N PRO A 208 23.88 40.41 36.89
CA PRO A 208 22.73 40.39 37.80
C PRO A 208 21.58 41.35 37.39
N ALA A 209 20.54 41.25 38.21
CA ALA A 209 19.20 41.78 38.09
C ALA A 209 19.02 43.32 38.16
N PHE A 210 17.74 43.70 38.02
CA PHE A 210 17.03 44.91 38.45
C PHE A 210 16.66 45.98 37.40
N ASN A 211 15.34 46.04 37.16
CA ASN A 211 14.46 47.20 36.96
C ASN A 211 15.05 48.47 36.32
N ALA A 212 14.61 48.78 35.10
CA ALA A 212 14.48 50.16 34.63
C ALA A 212 13.24 50.32 33.74
N TYR A 213 12.22 50.91 34.36
CA TYR A 213 11.13 51.69 33.80
C TYR A 213 11.46 52.31 32.42
N SER A 214 10.65 52.00 31.40
CA SER A 214 10.65 52.73 30.13
C SER A 214 9.66 53.90 30.23
N PRO A 215 10.06 55.16 29.97
CA PRO A 215 9.13 56.28 30.00
C PRO A 215 8.23 56.27 28.76
N GLN A 216 6.92 56.16 29.00
CA GLN A 216 5.86 56.49 28.06
C GLN A 216 6.05 57.92 27.55
N ARG A 217 6.42 58.06 26.27
CA ARG A 217 6.30 59.35 25.56
C ARG A 217 4.82 59.68 25.38
N GLN A 218 4.35 60.64 26.16
CA GLN A 218 3.11 61.36 25.93
C GLN A 218 3.16 62.04 24.55
N ARG A 219 2.19 61.72 23.69
CA ARG A 219 1.86 62.51 22.50
C ARG A 219 0.55 63.26 22.76
N PRO A 220 0.40 64.47 22.20
CA PRO A 220 -0.60 65.45 22.61
C PRO A 220 -2.04 65.03 22.26
N VAL A 221 -2.94 65.36 23.18
CA VAL A 221 -4.40 65.31 23.04
C VAL A 221 -4.83 66.39 22.03
N ALA A 222 -5.46 65.97 20.94
CA ALA A 222 -6.14 66.84 19.98
C ALA A 222 -7.61 67.06 20.39
N PRO A 223 -8.18 68.26 20.11
CA PRO A 223 -9.55 68.62 20.49
C PRO A 223 -10.63 67.90 19.68
N PRO A 224 -11.88 67.83 20.18
CA PRO A 224 -12.97 67.09 19.56
C PRO A 224 -13.53 67.84 18.34
N ALA A 225 -13.35 67.26 17.15
CA ALA A 225 -13.98 67.71 15.92
C ALA A 225 -15.35 67.02 15.74
N THR A 226 -16.39 67.78 16.08
CA THR A 226 -17.64 67.97 15.32
C THR A 226 -18.24 66.79 14.54
N LEU A 227 -19.36 66.30 15.09
CA LEU A 227 -20.40 65.47 14.48
C LEU A 227 -21.02 66.12 13.22
N ARG A 228 -20.42 65.96 12.04
CA ARG A 228 -21.08 66.22 10.73
C ARG A 228 -20.60 65.30 9.60
N SER A 229 -20.44 64.00 9.84
CA SER A 229 -20.08 63.05 8.76
C SER A 229 -20.68 61.64 8.89
N ALA A 230 -21.82 61.49 9.57
CA ALA A 230 -22.44 60.17 9.79
C ALA A 230 -23.24 59.62 8.57
N ARG A 231 -23.42 60.40 7.50
CA ARG A 231 -24.20 59.98 6.31
C ARG A 231 -23.35 59.45 5.14
N ALA A 232 -22.05 59.72 5.09
CA ALA A 232 -21.17 59.23 4.02
C ALA A 232 -20.60 57.82 4.30
N LEU A 233 -20.43 57.45 5.57
CA LEU A 233 -19.93 56.12 5.98
C LEU A 233 -20.98 55.01 5.81
N PHE A 234 -22.27 55.32 5.94
CA PHE A 234 -23.35 54.33 5.78
C PHE A 234 -23.54 53.90 4.32
N VAL A 235 -23.35 54.80 3.36
CA VAL A 235 -23.46 54.48 1.92
C VAL A 235 -22.28 53.61 1.46
N SER A 236 -21.08 53.83 1.99
CA SER A 236 -19.91 53.01 1.65
C SER A 236 -19.95 51.60 2.24
N VAL A 237 -20.52 51.41 3.44
CA VAL A 237 -20.68 50.07 4.03
C VAL A 237 -21.76 49.26 3.31
N VAL A 238 -22.87 49.90 2.90
CA VAL A 238 -23.92 49.23 2.12
C VAL A 238 -23.45 48.86 0.71
N ALA A 239 -22.66 49.72 0.05
CA ALA A 239 -22.08 49.39 -1.26
C ALA A 239 -21.09 48.21 -1.20
N SER A 240 -20.26 48.11 -0.15
CA SER A 240 -19.36 46.97 0.06
C SER A 240 -20.09 45.68 0.42
N VAL A 241 -21.21 45.75 1.16
CA VAL A 241 -22.05 44.58 1.45
C VAL A 241 -22.80 44.10 0.21
N VAL A 242 -23.29 45.00 -0.65
CA VAL A 242 -23.95 44.63 -1.92
C VAL A 242 -22.94 44.05 -2.92
N ALA A 243 -21.70 44.55 -2.95
CA ALA A 243 -20.64 43.96 -3.78
C ALA A 243 -20.19 42.57 -3.29
N LEU A 244 -20.29 42.27 -1.98
CA LEU A 244 -20.06 40.92 -1.45
C LEU A 244 -21.21 39.95 -1.76
N VAL A 245 -22.45 40.43 -1.87
CA VAL A 245 -23.62 39.61 -2.25
C VAL A 245 -23.69 39.37 -3.76
N ALA A 246 -23.06 40.24 -4.56
CA ALA A 246 -22.87 40.06 -6.00
C ALA A 246 -21.59 39.27 -6.35
N ALA A 247 -20.96 38.60 -5.39
CA ALA A 247 -20.09 37.48 -5.73
C ALA A 247 -20.94 36.54 -6.57
N PRO A 248 -20.56 36.24 -7.83
CA PRO A 248 -21.30 35.26 -8.59
C PRO A 248 -21.35 34.05 -7.68
N ALA A 249 -22.57 33.62 -7.33
CA ALA A 249 -22.79 32.24 -6.99
C ALA A 249 -22.27 31.52 -8.22
N ALA A 250 -20.98 31.18 -8.21
CA ALA A 250 -20.32 30.38 -9.20
C ALA A 250 -21.12 29.10 -9.12
N GLY A 251 -22.16 29.06 -9.96
CA GLY A 251 -23.21 28.07 -9.86
C GLY A 251 -22.46 26.77 -9.95
N ALA A 252 -22.48 26.00 -8.86
CA ALA A 252 -21.89 24.69 -8.83
C ALA A 252 -22.49 23.98 -10.04
N SER A 253 -21.70 23.91 -11.12
CA SER A 253 -22.16 23.38 -12.38
C SER A 253 -22.52 21.95 -12.06
N ARG A 254 -23.82 21.66 -12.03
CA ARG A 254 -24.30 20.32 -11.66
C ARG A 254 -23.68 19.38 -12.69
N GLY A 255 -22.78 18.51 -12.23
CA GLY A 255 -22.13 17.55 -13.12
C GLY A 255 -23.19 16.79 -13.90
N GLN A 256 -23.00 16.65 -15.20
CA GLN A 256 -23.96 15.94 -16.02
C GLN A 256 -23.81 14.44 -15.78
N TYR A 257 -24.93 13.79 -15.49
CA TYR A 257 -24.99 12.34 -15.44
C TYR A 257 -25.08 11.77 -16.86
N GLY A 258 -24.43 10.63 -17.07
CA GLY A 258 -24.48 9.91 -18.35
C GLY A 258 -23.11 9.69 -18.98
N GLY A 259 -23.13 9.10 -20.17
CA GLY A 259 -21.94 8.93 -20.99
C GLY A 259 -21.03 7.77 -20.57
N THR A 260 -19.92 7.65 -21.28
CA THR A 260 -18.88 6.64 -21.02
C THR A 260 -17.58 7.35 -20.72
N LEU A 261 -17.03 7.16 -19.52
CA LEU A 261 -15.70 7.64 -19.17
C LEU A 261 -14.66 6.66 -19.74
N ARG A 262 -13.88 7.09 -20.71
CA ARG A 262 -12.84 6.26 -21.33
C ARG A 262 -11.50 6.54 -20.68
N VAL A 263 -10.86 5.51 -20.15
CA VAL A 263 -9.64 5.60 -19.37
C VAL A 263 -8.53 4.87 -20.13
N ALA A 264 -7.47 5.58 -20.51
CA ALA A 264 -6.24 4.96 -20.97
C ALA A 264 -5.29 4.80 -19.78
N LEU A 265 -4.65 3.64 -19.62
CA LEU A 265 -3.75 3.39 -18.50
C LEU A 265 -2.47 2.70 -18.96
N THR A 266 -1.39 2.95 -18.23
CA THR A 266 -0.13 2.21 -18.43
C THR A 266 -0.11 0.95 -17.57
N GLY A 267 0.18 -0.19 -18.19
CA GLY A 267 0.27 -1.49 -17.50
C GLY A 267 -0.77 -2.49 -18.00
N GLU A 268 -0.96 -3.57 -17.24
CA GLU A 268 -1.91 -4.64 -17.57
C GLU A 268 -3.19 -4.50 -16.74
N LEU A 269 -4.34 -4.84 -17.35
CA LEU A 269 -5.57 -5.10 -16.61
C LEU A 269 -5.54 -6.57 -16.17
N GLY A 270 -5.63 -6.85 -14.88
CA GLY A 270 -5.69 -8.24 -14.45
C GLY A 270 -5.61 -8.48 -12.95
N GLN A 271 -5.19 -7.50 -12.15
CA GLN A 271 -5.29 -7.64 -10.71
C GLN A 271 -6.74 -7.40 -10.27
N THR A 272 -7.30 -8.39 -9.59
CA THR A 272 -8.69 -8.45 -9.17
C THR A 272 -8.85 -8.61 -7.66
N ASP A 273 -7.76 -8.95 -6.96
CA ASP A 273 -7.72 -9.01 -5.49
C ASP A 273 -7.14 -7.69 -4.92
N PRO A 274 -7.93 -6.92 -4.14
CA PRO A 274 -7.43 -5.74 -3.44
C PRO A 274 -6.20 -6.00 -2.56
N LEU A 275 -6.02 -7.21 -2.02
CA LEU A 275 -4.88 -7.56 -1.19
C LEU A 275 -3.55 -7.62 -1.95
N LEU A 276 -3.61 -7.70 -3.28
CA LEU A 276 -2.47 -7.79 -4.21
C LEU A 276 -2.32 -6.52 -5.06
N SER A 277 -3.03 -5.45 -4.68
CA SER A 277 -3.02 -4.16 -5.35
C SER A 277 -1.77 -3.35 -5.01
N ASP A 278 -0.66 -3.69 -5.66
CA ASP A 278 0.66 -3.11 -5.37
C ASP A 278 1.08 -1.98 -6.32
N THR A 279 0.17 -1.52 -7.18
CA THR A 279 0.38 -0.33 -8.02
C THR A 279 -0.72 0.70 -7.78
N PRO A 280 -0.41 2.00 -7.99
CA PRO A 280 -1.43 3.04 -7.92
C PRO A 280 -2.58 2.84 -8.90
N THR A 281 -2.28 2.37 -10.12
CA THR A 281 -3.27 2.11 -11.14
C THR A 281 -4.21 0.97 -10.74
N ASP A 282 -3.67 -0.15 -10.23
CA ASP A 282 -4.50 -1.27 -9.76
C ASP A 282 -5.39 -0.84 -8.59
N ALA A 283 -4.84 -0.09 -7.63
CA ALA A 283 -5.59 0.37 -6.46
C ALA A 283 -6.73 1.30 -6.86
N THR A 284 -6.46 2.19 -7.82
CA THR A 284 -7.47 3.08 -8.42
C THR A 284 -8.60 2.26 -9.04
N LEU A 285 -8.29 1.34 -9.95
CA LEU A 285 -9.30 0.57 -10.68
C LEU A 285 -10.09 -0.37 -9.76
N LEU A 286 -9.41 -1.03 -8.82
CA LEU A 286 -10.07 -1.88 -7.83
C LEU A 286 -10.98 -1.10 -6.91
N SER A 287 -10.67 0.16 -6.60
CA SER A 287 -11.56 1.02 -5.82
C SER A 287 -12.87 1.37 -6.54
N LEU A 288 -12.94 1.18 -7.86
CA LEU A 288 -14.15 1.42 -8.66
C LEU A 288 -15.13 0.24 -8.58
N THR A 289 -14.63 -0.97 -8.36
CA THR A 289 -15.44 -2.20 -8.30
C THR A 289 -15.55 -2.77 -6.90
N THR A 290 -14.62 -2.44 -6.01
CA THR A 290 -14.61 -2.86 -4.60
C THR A 290 -14.55 -1.64 -3.68
N ARG A 291 -14.95 -1.80 -2.42
CA ARG A 291 -14.86 -0.71 -1.44
C ARG A 291 -14.50 -1.23 -0.05
N ALA A 292 -13.65 -0.49 0.66
CA ALA A 292 -13.42 -0.67 2.09
C ALA A 292 -14.64 -0.23 2.90
N VAL A 293 -14.66 -0.53 4.20
CA VAL A 293 -15.80 -0.17 5.07
C VAL A 293 -15.95 1.34 5.26
N CYS A 294 -14.87 2.08 5.06
CA CYS A 294 -14.80 3.53 5.08
C CYS A 294 -13.80 4.02 4.02
N ALA A 295 -13.81 5.33 3.79
CA ALA A 295 -12.77 6.07 3.11
C ALA A 295 -12.07 7.00 4.10
N LEU A 296 -10.99 7.66 3.70
CA LEU A 296 -10.38 8.74 4.46
C LEU A 296 -10.65 10.07 3.76
N ASP A 297 -11.03 11.10 4.52
CA ASP A 297 -11.06 12.47 4.02
C ASP A 297 -9.64 13.07 3.94
N ARG A 298 -9.54 14.32 3.46
CA ARG A 298 -8.26 15.03 3.33
C ARG A 298 -7.55 15.29 4.66
N GLU A 299 -8.27 15.21 5.79
CA GLU A 299 -7.74 15.30 7.14
C GLU A 299 -7.44 13.91 7.74
N HIS A 300 -7.44 12.85 6.91
CA HIS A 300 -7.22 11.46 7.30
C HIS A 300 -8.24 10.91 8.30
N ARG A 301 -9.44 11.49 8.35
CA ARG A 301 -10.52 11.00 9.21
C ARG A 301 -11.36 9.95 8.47
N PRO A 302 -11.76 8.86 9.15
CA PRO A 302 -12.66 7.87 8.58
C PRO A 302 -14.02 8.47 8.18
N VAL A 303 -14.38 8.35 6.92
CA VAL A 303 -15.70 8.66 6.36
C VAL A 303 -16.39 7.34 6.04
N PRO A 304 -17.50 6.99 6.72
CA PRO A 304 -18.20 5.73 6.47
C PRO A 304 -18.70 5.62 5.02
N THR A 305 -18.41 4.49 4.36
CA THR A 305 -18.87 4.18 2.99
C THR A 305 -19.87 3.01 3.03
N LEU A 306 -19.37 1.80 3.28
CA LEU A 306 -20.19 0.61 3.55
C LEU A 306 -20.60 0.53 5.02
N ALA A 307 -19.77 1.07 5.91
CA ALA A 307 -20.17 1.28 7.29
C ALA A 307 -21.25 2.36 7.37
N LEU A 308 -22.19 2.17 8.28
CA LEU A 308 -22.99 3.24 8.85
C LEU A 308 -22.19 3.99 9.93
N ALA A 309 -21.44 3.25 10.76
CA ALA A 309 -20.66 3.80 11.85
C ALA A 309 -19.45 2.91 12.19
N LEU A 310 -18.40 3.56 12.70
CA LEU A 310 -17.20 2.96 13.29
C LEU A 310 -17.04 3.57 14.69
N ASP A 311 -17.68 2.96 15.69
CA ASP A 311 -17.74 3.51 17.05
C ASP A 311 -16.64 2.91 17.91
N ARG A 312 -15.82 3.77 18.52
CA ARG A 312 -14.90 3.35 19.57
C ARG A 312 -15.62 3.32 20.91
N GLU A 313 -15.96 2.12 21.38
CA GLU A 313 -16.61 1.91 22.68
C GLU A 313 -15.61 2.04 23.84
N SER A 314 -14.35 1.64 23.61
CA SER A 314 -13.26 1.77 24.56
C SER A 314 -11.92 1.83 23.82
N PRO A 315 -10.79 2.13 24.50
CA PRO A 315 -9.47 2.09 23.86
C PRO A 315 -9.14 0.76 23.16
N THR A 316 -9.77 -0.35 23.59
CA THR A 316 -9.51 -1.70 23.08
C THR A 316 -10.74 -2.37 22.45
N ARG A 317 -11.80 -1.59 22.14
CA ARG A 317 -12.99 -2.12 21.47
C ARG A 317 -13.56 -1.11 20.48
N VAL A 318 -13.69 -1.55 19.25
CA VAL A 318 -14.36 -0.81 18.17
C VAL A 318 -15.56 -1.63 17.68
N ARG A 319 -16.67 -0.97 17.39
CA ARG A 319 -17.87 -1.57 16.82
C ARG A 319 -18.07 -1.03 15.40
N LEU A 320 -18.01 -1.94 14.43
CA LEU A 320 -18.40 -1.65 13.05
C LEU A 320 -19.89 -1.95 12.90
N THR A 321 -20.65 -0.98 12.41
CA THR A 321 -22.05 -1.17 12.02
C THR A 321 -22.16 -0.93 10.52
N LEU A 322 -22.66 -1.90 9.77
CA LEU A 322 -22.89 -1.82 8.34
C LEU A 322 -24.19 -1.08 8.03
N ARG A 323 -24.21 -0.39 6.89
CA ARG A 323 -25.45 0.21 6.37
C ARG A 323 -26.45 -0.90 6.04
N PRO A 324 -27.74 -0.78 6.42
CA PRO A 324 -28.74 -1.76 6.04
C PRO A 324 -29.01 -1.72 4.54
N GLY A 325 -29.37 -2.87 3.96
CA GLY A 325 -29.78 -2.97 2.56
C GLY A 325 -28.65 -2.95 1.53
N LEU A 326 -27.38 -2.95 1.98
CA LEU A 326 -26.24 -3.10 1.08
C LEU A 326 -26.32 -4.43 0.33
N ARG A 327 -26.09 -4.35 -0.98
CA ARG A 327 -26.04 -5.51 -1.87
C ARG A 327 -24.82 -5.42 -2.76
N THR A 328 -24.17 -6.55 -2.98
CA THR A 328 -23.23 -6.74 -4.07
C THR A 328 -23.96 -6.64 -5.40
N SER A 329 -23.23 -6.47 -6.49
CA SER A 329 -23.82 -6.27 -7.83
C SER A 329 -24.60 -7.47 -8.39
N ASP A 330 -24.44 -8.67 -7.83
CA ASP A 330 -25.29 -9.84 -8.09
C ASP A 330 -26.57 -9.88 -7.23
N GLY A 331 -26.78 -8.86 -6.39
CA GLY A 331 -27.94 -8.72 -5.51
C GLY A 331 -27.80 -9.41 -4.16
N VAL A 332 -26.68 -10.07 -3.85
CA VAL A 332 -26.47 -10.72 -2.54
C VAL A 332 -26.32 -9.64 -1.45
N ALA A 333 -27.04 -9.79 -0.35
CA ALA A 333 -26.97 -8.83 0.75
C ALA A 333 -25.59 -8.92 1.45
N LEU A 334 -24.95 -7.76 1.67
CA LEU A 334 -23.71 -7.69 2.44
C LEU A 334 -24.01 -7.86 3.93
N THR A 335 -23.27 -8.74 4.59
CA THR A 335 -23.37 -9.05 6.02
C THR A 335 -22.05 -8.83 6.74
N ALA A 336 -22.12 -8.64 8.06
CA ALA A 336 -20.95 -8.57 8.92
C ALA A 336 -20.09 -9.85 8.87
N GLN A 337 -20.72 -11.01 8.61
CA GLN A 337 -20.02 -12.27 8.42
C GLN A 337 -19.12 -12.26 7.18
N GLN A 338 -19.57 -11.68 6.07
CA GLN A 338 -18.76 -11.57 4.85
C GLN A 338 -17.58 -10.60 5.05
N VAL A 339 -17.80 -9.49 5.77
CA VAL A 339 -16.71 -8.58 6.16
C VAL A 339 -15.68 -9.29 7.02
N ALA A 340 -16.13 -10.02 8.04
CA ALA A 340 -15.27 -10.84 8.89
C ALA A 340 -14.47 -11.86 8.06
N GLN A 341 -15.10 -12.56 7.11
CA GLN A 341 -14.42 -13.53 6.24
C GLN A 341 -13.36 -12.88 5.34
N ALA A 342 -13.66 -11.72 4.74
CA ALA A 342 -12.71 -10.99 3.90
C ALA A 342 -11.46 -10.57 4.70
N TRP A 343 -11.64 -10.07 5.92
CA TRP A 343 -10.53 -9.67 6.79
C TRP A 343 -9.78 -10.87 7.42
N MET A 344 -10.49 -11.95 7.77
CA MET A 344 -9.84 -13.20 8.18
C MET A 344 -8.95 -13.74 7.05
N ARG A 345 -9.41 -13.73 5.80
CA ARG A 345 -8.57 -14.06 4.63
C ARG A 345 -7.36 -13.14 4.54
N ALA A 346 -7.53 -11.83 4.70
CA ALA A 346 -6.41 -10.89 4.70
C ALA A 346 -5.37 -11.21 5.80
N SER A 347 -5.83 -11.64 6.98
CA SER A 347 -4.98 -11.96 8.13
C SER A 347 -4.24 -13.30 8.06
N GLN A 348 -4.62 -14.19 7.13
CA GLN A 348 -3.99 -15.50 6.99
C GLN A 348 -2.53 -15.38 6.54
N LEU A 349 -1.68 -16.31 6.98
CA LEU A 349 -0.28 -16.34 6.56
C LEU A 349 -0.16 -16.64 5.06
N GLU A 350 -1.08 -17.46 4.58
CA GLU A 350 -1.24 -17.90 3.19
C GLU A 350 -1.70 -16.78 2.26
N SER A 351 -2.30 -15.71 2.79
CA SER A 351 -2.70 -14.53 1.99
C SER A 351 -1.48 -13.79 1.41
N ARG A 352 -0.33 -13.94 2.08
CA ARG A 352 0.96 -13.33 1.70
C ARG A 352 0.84 -11.81 1.49
N SER A 353 -0.14 -11.17 2.13
CA SER A 353 -0.38 -9.74 2.03
C SER A 353 0.27 -9.00 3.19
N PRO A 354 1.10 -7.99 2.95
CA PRO A 354 1.71 -7.16 4.01
C PRO A 354 0.66 -6.28 4.70
N TYR A 355 -0.51 -6.13 4.08
CA TYR A 355 -1.63 -5.35 4.62
C TYR A 355 -2.33 -6.06 5.78
N ARG A 356 -1.99 -7.33 6.08
CA ARG A 356 -2.41 -7.99 7.32
C ARG A 356 -1.92 -7.26 8.58
N ALA A 357 -0.83 -6.50 8.47
CA ALA A 357 -0.31 -5.67 9.55
C ALA A 357 -1.33 -4.63 10.03
N LEU A 358 -2.26 -4.20 9.16
CA LEU A 358 -3.34 -3.28 9.51
C LEU A 358 -4.38 -3.91 10.46
N LEU A 359 -4.45 -5.25 10.48
CA LEU A 359 -5.33 -6.03 11.36
C LEU A 359 -4.60 -6.54 12.61
N PHE A 360 -3.28 -6.35 12.70
CA PHE A 360 -2.46 -6.81 13.83
C PHE A 360 -2.95 -6.32 15.21
N PRO A 361 -3.45 -5.07 15.38
CA PRO A 361 -3.98 -4.62 16.66
C PRO A 361 -5.21 -5.40 17.16
N LEU A 362 -5.90 -6.12 16.29
CA LEU A 362 -7.04 -6.95 16.67
C LEU A 362 -6.58 -8.15 17.50
N ARG A 363 -7.43 -8.60 18.43
CA ARG A 363 -7.18 -9.83 19.19
C ARG A 363 -7.10 -11.00 18.23
N GLY A 364 -6.01 -11.77 18.33
CA GLY A 364 -5.72 -12.85 17.38
C GLY A 364 -5.41 -12.34 15.96
N GLU A 365 -4.96 -11.10 15.81
CA GLU A 365 -4.49 -10.48 14.55
C GLU A 365 -5.56 -10.47 13.44
N GLY A 366 -6.84 -10.49 13.81
CA GLY A 366 -7.94 -10.55 12.86
C GLY A 366 -8.23 -11.94 12.29
N ARG A 367 -7.54 -12.99 12.76
CA ARG A 367 -7.79 -14.39 12.35
C ARG A 367 -9.10 -14.95 12.88
N TYR A 368 -9.64 -14.33 13.92
CA TYR A 368 -10.91 -14.71 14.55
C TYR A 368 -11.78 -13.47 14.70
N LEU A 369 -12.76 -13.34 13.82
CA LEU A 369 -13.73 -12.26 13.84
C LEU A 369 -15.11 -12.87 13.96
N SER A 370 -15.86 -12.47 14.99
CA SER A 370 -17.21 -12.96 15.25
C SER A 370 -18.20 -11.81 15.07
N PRO A 371 -19.16 -11.90 14.13
CA PRO A 371 -20.20 -10.90 14.02
C PRO A 371 -21.04 -10.87 15.29
N ALA A 372 -21.37 -9.68 15.76
CA ALA A 372 -22.32 -9.49 16.86
C ALA A 372 -23.77 -9.62 16.37
N SER A 373 -24.02 -9.29 15.11
CA SER A 373 -25.29 -9.48 14.41
C SER A 373 -25.06 -9.52 12.89
N THR A 374 -26.12 -9.64 12.09
CA THR A 374 -26.03 -9.60 10.63
C THR A 374 -25.39 -8.32 10.08
N LEU A 375 -25.55 -7.19 10.78
CA LEU A 375 -25.05 -5.87 10.37
C LEU A 375 -23.98 -5.31 11.31
N SER A 376 -23.60 -6.01 12.38
CA SER A 376 -22.65 -5.48 13.35
C SER A 376 -21.51 -6.45 13.61
N LEU A 377 -20.29 -5.93 13.62
CA LEU A 377 -19.06 -6.63 13.93
C LEU A 377 -18.36 -5.97 15.12
N SER A 378 -18.10 -6.74 16.17
CA SER A 378 -17.34 -6.26 17.32
C SER A 378 -15.86 -6.60 17.12
N LEU A 379 -15.02 -5.56 17.18
CA LEU A 379 -13.58 -5.64 17.00
C LEU A 379 -12.91 -5.46 18.35
N ALA A 380 -12.53 -6.58 18.98
CA ALA A 380 -11.72 -6.55 20.19
C ALA A 380 -10.25 -6.38 19.81
N LEU A 381 -9.55 -5.43 20.44
CA LEU A 381 -8.13 -5.18 20.23
C LEU A 381 -7.30 -5.88 21.31
N ALA A 382 -6.07 -6.27 20.95
CA ALA A 382 -5.08 -6.81 21.88
C ALA A 382 -4.44 -5.71 22.76
N PHE A 383 -4.38 -4.48 22.25
CA PHE A 383 -3.83 -3.30 22.91
C PHE A 383 -4.51 -2.03 22.36
N PRO A 384 -4.45 -0.88 23.06
CA PRO A 384 -4.99 0.37 22.54
C PRO A 384 -4.33 0.75 21.20
N TRP A 385 -5.14 1.06 20.19
CA TRP A 385 -4.65 1.49 18.88
C TRP A 385 -5.58 2.55 18.29
N PRO A 386 -5.31 3.86 18.50
CA PRO A 386 -6.17 4.95 18.06
C PRO A 386 -6.40 5.02 16.54
N ASP A 387 -5.45 4.51 15.75
CA ASP A 387 -5.47 4.60 14.28
C ASP A 387 -6.16 3.39 13.61
N LEU A 388 -6.89 2.55 14.36
CA LEU A 388 -7.51 1.34 13.82
C LEU A 388 -8.56 1.68 12.76
N GLU A 389 -9.47 2.59 13.05
CA GLU A 389 -10.58 2.97 12.17
C GLU A 389 -10.05 3.48 10.83
N ALA A 390 -8.99 4.30 10.85
CA ALA A 390 -8.33 4.76 9.63
C ALA A 390 -7.61 3.61 8.88
N SER A 391 -7.03 2.66 9.60
CA SER A 391 -6.41 1.47 9.01
C SER A 391 -7.44 0.61 8.26
N LEU A 392 -8.67 0.50 8.79
CA LEU A 392 -9.78 -0.25 8.17
C LEU A 392 -10.31 0.41 6.88
N CYS A 393 -9.97 1.68 6.61
CA CYS A 393 -10.33 2.36 5.37
C CYS A 393 -9.32 2.10 4.23
N HIS A 394 -8.26 1.33 4.47
CA HIS A 394 -7.24 1.05 3.47
C HIS A 394 -7.82 0.28 2.27
N PRO A 395 -7.54 0.68 1.01
CA PRO A 395 -8.10 0.03 -0.18
C PRO A 395 -7.81 -1.48 -0.26
N ALA A 396 -6.65 -1.93 0.22
CA ALA A 396 -6.32 -3.36 0.26
C ALA A 396 -7.23 -4.18 1.20
N LEU A 397 -7.94 -3.54 2.15
CA LEU A 397 -8.93 -4.19 3.01
C LEU A 397 -10.36 -4.08 2.44
N ALA A 398 -10.49 -3.69 1.17
CA ALA A 398 -11.78 -3.67 0.48
C ALA A 398 -12.43 -5.05 0.46
N ILE A 399 -13.75 -5.05 0.55
CA ILE A 399 -14.54 -6.28 0.61
C ILE A 399 -14.72 -6.81 -0.81
N ALA A 400 -13.94 -7.84 -1.15
CA ALA A 400 -14.12 -8.62 -2.36
C ALA A 400 -14.81 -9.95 -2.00
N PRO A 401 -15.99 -10.27 -2.58
CA PRO A 401 -16.71 -11.51 -2.32
C PRO A 401 -15.83 -12.74 -2.52
N SER A 402 -16.14 -13.78 -1.75
CA SER A 402 -15.20 -14.77 -1.25
C SER A 402 -14.60 -15.74 -2.27
N ASP A 403 -15.00 -15.71 -3.54
CA ASP A 403 -14.46 -16.63 -4.54
C ASP A 403 -13.41 -15.95 -5.46
N PRO A 404 -12.11 -16.13 -5.19
CA PRO A 404 -11.05 -15.62 -6.05
C PRO A 404 -11.04 -16.27 -7.45
N HIS A 405 -11.79 -17.35 -7.68
CA HIS A 405 -11.88 -18.01 -8.98
C HIS A 405 -13.01 -17.44 -9.87
N HIS A 406 -13.95 -16.69 -9.32
CA HIS A 406 -15.08 -16.11 -10.07
C HIS A 406 -14.86 -14.61 -10.36
N LEU A 407 -13.70 -14.28 -10.92
CA LEU A 407 -13.34 -12.90 -11.25
C LEU A 407 -13.64 -12.57 -12.73
N PRO A 408 -14.26 -11.42 -13.02
CA PRO A 408 -14.64 -10.36 -12.08
C PRO A 408 -15.86 -10.72 -11.21
N GLY A 409 -15.70 -10.64 -9.89
CA GLY A 409 -16.71 -11.01 -8.90
C GLY A 409 -17.67 -9.85 -8.62
N PRO A 410 -18.80 -10.12 -7.93
CA PRO A 410 -19.83 -9.11 -7.72
C PRO A 410 -19.35 -8.00 -6.78
N GLY A 411 -19.01 -6.85 -7.34
CA GLY A 411 -18.47 -5.70 -6.62
C GLY A 411 -19.43 -4.98 -5.67
N LEU A 412 -18.86 -4.17 -4.76
CA LEU A 412 -19.53 -3.21 -3.86
C LEU A 412 -19.16 -1.75 -4.17
N GLY A 413 -18.37 -1.54 -5.22
CA GLY A 413 -17.93 -0.22 -5.65
C GLY A 413 -18.99 0.58 -6.42
N PRO A 414 -18.65 1.81 -6.82
CA PRO A 414 -19.48 2.68 -7.67
C PRO A 414 -19.74 2.10 -9.06
N PHE A 415 -18.92 1.18 -9.53
CA PHE A 415 -19.10 0.47 -10.80
C PHE A 415 -19.18 -1.04 -10.57
N THR A 416 -19.91 -1.71 -11.45
CA THR A 416 -20.05 -3.16 -11.52
C THR A 416 -19.30 -3.65 -12.76
N PRO A 417 -18.36 -4.60 -12.60
CA PRO A 417 -17.66 -5.15 -13.74
C PRO A 417 -18.59 -5.94 -14.63
N THR A 418 -18.47 -5.77 -15.94
CA THR A 418 -19.19 -6.59 -16.92
C THR A 418 -18.37 -7.81 -17.34
N ARG A 419 -18.93 -8.67 -18.20
CA ARG A 419 -18.19 -9.79 -18.80
C ARG A 419 -17.12 -9.33 -19.79
N ALA A 420 -17.22 -8.11 -20.30
CA ALA A 420 -16.24 -7.56 -21.22
C ALA A 420 -15.12 -6.91 -20.42
N ILE A 421 -13.88 -7.31 -20.71
CA ILE A 421 -12.68 -6.82 -20.03
C ILE A 421 -12.61 -5.30 -20.18
N GLY A 422 -12.42 -4.61 -19.06
CA GLY A 422 -12.30 -3.16 -19.01
C GLY A 422 -13.61 -2.40 -19.20
N ILE A 423 -14.77 -3.06 -19.28
CA ILE A 423 -16.07 -2.37 -19.29
C ILE A 423 -16.75 -2.58 -17.93
N ASP A 424 -17.01 -1.46 -17.24
CA ASP A 424 -17.81 -1.44 -16.02
C ASP A 424 -19.04 -0.54 -16.19
N VAL A 425 -20.14 -0.88 -15.50
CA VAL A 425 -21.40 -0.13 -15.53
C VAL A 425 -21.71 0.48 -14.16
N ALA A 426 -22.31 1.66 -14.13
CA ALA A 426 -22.65 2.35 -12.89
C ALA A 426 -23.50 1.47 -11.96
N ASN A 427 -23.08 1.37 -10.70
CA ASN A 427 -23.82 0.72 -9.63
C ASN A 427 -24.79 1.74 -8.99
N TRP A 428 -26.05 1.68 -9.39
CA TRP A 428 -27.11 2.56 -8.88
C TRP A 428 -27.43 2.35 -7.40
N GLY A 429 -27.07 1.18 -6.85
CA GLY A 429 -27.20 0.87 -5.43
C GLY A 429 -26.00 1.31 -4.58
N TYR A 430 -24.99 1.96 -5.16
CA TYR A 430 -23.80 2.37 -4.43
C TYR A 430 -24.13 3.41 -3.34
N PRO A 431 -23.75 3.19 -2.06
CA PRO A 431 -24.11 4.07 -0.95
C PRO A 431 -23.55 5.49 -1.05
N GLY A 432 -22.43 5.68 -1.77
CA GLY A 432 -21.82 6.99 -2.00
C GLY A 432 -22.57 7.86 -3.00
N GLY A 433 -23.68 7.37 -3.55
CA GLY A 433 -24.43 8.02 -4.61
C GLY A 433 -24.06 7.47 -5.99
N ARG A 434 -24.90 7.76 -6.98
CA ARG A 434 -24.68 7.33 -8.36
C ARG A 434 -23.40 8.01 -8.91
N PRO A 435 -22.44 7.29 -9.51
CA PRO A 435 -21.35 7.93 -10.24
C PRO A 435 -21.92 8.74 -11.41
N TYR A 436 -21.23 9.82 -11.80
CA TYR A 436 -21.70 10.67 -12.90
C TYR A 436 -21.67 9.92 -14.25
N ALA A 437 -20.59 9.20 -14.54
CA ALA A 437 -20.50 8.35 -15.72
C ALA A 437 -21.38 7.09 -15.60
N GLU A 438 -22.09 6.72 -16.67
CA GLU A 438 -22.90 5.49 -16.72
C GLU A 438 -22.07 4.25 -17.00
N ARG A 439 -20.98 4.43 -17.75
CA ARG A 439 -20.06 3.38 -18.14
C ARG A 439 -18.64 3.87 -17.93
N LEU A 440 -17.76 2.94 -17.58
CA LEU A 440 -16.33 3.15 -17.56
C LEU A 440 -15.69 2.15 -18.53
N PHE A 441 -14.83 2.65 -19.41
CA PHE A 441 -14.09 1.84 -20.37
C PHE A 441 -12.59 2.03 -20.19
N ALA A 442 -11.91 1.04 -19.62
CA ALA A 442 -10.47 1.06 -19.38
C ALA A 442 -9.71 0.33 -20.48
N THR A 443 -8.72 0.99 -21.08
CA THR A 443 -7.80 0.43 -22.08
C THR A 443 -6.38 0.45 -21.53
N ALA A 444 -5.82 -0.75 -21.32
CA ALA A 444 -4.42 -0.96 -20.98
C ALA A 444 -3.51 -0.83 -22.21
N GLY A 445 -2.33 -0.24 -22.01
CA GLY A 445 -1.27 -0.22 -23.00
C GLY A 445 0.07 0.18 -22.40
N ASP A 446 1.09 0.29 -23.24
CA ASP A 446 2.31 1.00 -22.87
C ASP A 446 2.07 2.52 -22.83
N GLN A 447 3.03 3.27 -22.29
CA GLN A 447 2.93 4.73 -22.18
C GLN A 447 2.64 5.41 -23.51
N ARG A 448 3.25 4.93 -24.60
CA ARG A 448 3.08 5.50 -25.94
C ARG A 448 1.67 5.27 -26.48
N THR A 449 1.14 4.06 -26.31
CA THR A 449 -0.20 3.67 -26.76
C THR A 449 -1.26 4.41 -25.95
N ALA A 450 -1.09 4.48 -24.63
CA ALA A 450 -2.02 5.21 -23.77
C ALA A 450 -2.02 6.73 -24.07
N ALA A 451 -0.84 7.34 -24.26
CA ALA A 451 -0.72 8.74 -24.65
C ALA A 451 -1.34 9.01 -26.04
N ARG A 452 -1.13 8.11 -27.00
CA ARG A 452 -1.75 8.21 -28.33
C ARG A 452 -3.28 8.10 -28.26
N THR A 453 -3.80 7.16 -27.49
CA THR A 453 -5.25 6.96 -27.30
C THR A 453 -5.90 8.23 -26.74
N LEU A 454 -5.23 8.91 -25.80
CA LEU A 454 -5.65 10.21 -25.28
C LEU A 454 -5.57 11.33 -26.32
N ALA A 455 -4.44 11.44 -27.03
CA ALA A 455 -4.24 12.47 -28.05
C ALA A 455 -5.23 12.37 -29.22
N LEU A 456 -5.68 11.15 -29.56
CA LEU A 456 -6.71 10.89 -30.57
C LEU A 456 -8.14 11.16 -30.04
N GLY A 457 -8.30 11.42 -28.74
CA GLY A 457 -9.60 11.57 -28.10
C GLY A 457 -10.39 10.26 -28.04
N GLU A 458 -9.70 9.12 -28.11
CA GLU A 458 -10.25 7.77 -27.88
C GLU A 458 -10.34 7.48 -26.37
N ALA A 459 -9.56 8.17 -25.54
CA ALA A 459 -9.68 8.22 -24.09
C ALA A 459 -9.94 9.65 -23.60
N ASP A 460 -10.55 9.74 -22.42
CA ASP A 460 -10.90 10.98 -21.72
C ASP A 460 -9.97 11.26 -20.52
N VAL A 461 -9.46 10.19 -19.89
CA VAL A 461 -8.56 10.24 -18.74
C VAL A 461 -7.37 9.29 -18.96
N GLY A 462 -6.17 9.74 -18.59
CA GLY A 462 -4.94 8.97 -18.59
C GLY A 462 -4.47 8.66 -17.18
N LEU A 463 -4.23 7.39 -16.86
CA LEU A 463 -3.65 6.94 -15.58
C LEU A 463 -2.21 6.44 -15.77
N GLY A 464 -1.25 7.12 -15.14
CA GLY A 464 0.17 6.85 -15.29
C GLY A 464 0.72 7.29 -16.66
N VAL A 465 0.02 8.22 -17.32
CA VAL A 465 0.31 8.68 -18.67
C VAL A 465 0.73 10.14 -18.64
N THR A 466 1.86 10.44 -19.28
CA THR A 466 2.28 11.79 -19.63
C THR A 466 1.75 12.13 -21.02
N ALA A 467 1.05 13.25 -21.20
CA ALA A 467 0.59 13.71 -22.51
C ALA A 467 0.60 15.23 -22.61
N ASP A 468 1.20 15.76 -23.68
CA ASP A 468 1.24 17.20 -23.94
C ASP A 468 -0.16 17.73 -24.28
N GLY A 469 -0.48 18.94 -23.83
CA GLY A 469 -1.74 19.62 -24.14
C GLY A 469 -2.97 19.13 -23.35
N LEU A 470 -2.79 18.17 -22.43
CA LEU A 470 -3.83 17.76 -21.48
C LEU A 470 -3.66 18.44 -20.12
N GLU A 471 -4.75 18.51 -19.36
CA GLU A 471 -4.73 19.07 -18.01
C GLU A 471 -4.25 17.99 -17.04
N ALA A 472 -3.11 18.23 -16.40
CA ALA A 472 -2.64 17.39 -15.31
C ALA A 472 -3.50 17.64 -14.07
N VAL A 473 -3.99 16.57 -13.45
CA VAL A 473 -4.59 16.63 -12.12
C VAL A 473 -3.45 16.88 -11.11
N PRO A 474 -3.62 17.80 -10.14
CA PRO A 474 -2.58 18.06 -9.14
C PRO A 474 -2.10 16.77 -8.48
N PRO A 475 -0.78 16.56 -8.37
CA PRO A 475 -0.24 15.33 -7.84
C PRO A 475 -0.61 15.19 -6.37
N ALA A 476 -1.03 13.98 -6.01
CA ALA A 476 -1.33 13.63 -4.64
C ALA A 476 -0.07 13.23 -3.85
N PRO A 477 -0.16 13.08 -2.51
CA PRO A 477 0.94 12.56 -1.71
C PRO A 477 1.46 11.22 -2.26
N ALA A 478 2.79 11.13 -2.46
CA ALA A 478 3.43 9.92 -2.94
C ALA A 478 3.50 8.86 -1.82
N LEU A 479 2.50 7.98 -1.78
CA LEU A 479 2.36 6.93 -0.76
C LEU A 479 2.65 5.52 -1.29
N PHE A 480 2.90 5.36 -2.59
CA PHE A 480 3.38 4.10 -3.15
C PHE A 480 4.88 3.98 -3.01
N ALA A 481 5.33 3.43 -1.88
CA ALA A 481 6.73 3.29 -1.55
C ALA A 481 7.32 2.01 -2.16
N THR A 482 8.46 2.14 -2.84
CA THR A 482 9.25 1.03 -3.37
C THR A 482 10.53 0.86 -2.56
N TYR A 483 10.75 -0.38 -2.12
CA TYR A 483 11.91 -0.81 -1.35
C TYR A 483 12.71 -1.85 -2.12
N LEU A 484 14.01 -1.91 -1.87
CA LEU A 484 14.80 -3.09 -2.15
C LEU A 484 14.81 -3.99 -0.90
N ALA A 485 14.07 -5.09 -0.97
CA ALA A 485 14.19 -6.18 -0.02
C ALA A 485 15.45 -6.99 -0.34
N PHE A 486 16.16 -7.46 0.69
CA PHE A 486 17.34 -8.31 0.52
C PHE A 486 17.39 -9.39 1.59
N GLN A 487 18.13 -10.48 1.33
CA GLN A 487 18.39 -11.51 2.33
C GLN A 487 19.79 -11.39 2.93
N PRO A 488 19.92 -11.01 4.22
CA PRO A 488 21.23 -10.82 4.85
C PRO A 488 22.14 -12.04 4.77
N GLY A 489 21.58 -13.26 4.83
CA GLY A 489 22.34 -14.51 4.70
C GLY A 489 22.91 -14.74 3.30
N ARG A 490 22.28 -14.20 2.25
CA ARG A 490 22.69 -14.32 0.85
C ARG A 490 23.63 -13.18 0.45
N THR A 491 23.29 -11.95 0.81
CA THR A 491 24.08 -10.76 0.47
C THR A 491 25.33 -10.59 1.33
N GLY A 492 25.27 -11.08 2.58
CA GLY A 492 26.31 -10.95 3.59
C GLY A 492 26.26 -9.66 4.42
N PRO A 493 27.14 -9.57 5.44
CA PRO A 493 27.20 -8.42 6.32
C PRO A 493 27.67 -7.16 5.58
N GLY A 494 27.12 -6.01 5.94
CA GLY A 494 27.50 -4.72 5.36
C GLY A 494 26.91 -4.42 3.98
N PHE A 495 26.13 -5.33 3.38
CA PHE A 495 25.45 -5.09 2.10
C PHE A 495 24.62 -3.79 2.11
N ARG A 496 23.83 -3.58 3.17
CA ARG A 496 23.03 -2.37 3.38
C ARG A 496 23.90 -1.11 3.27
N ASP A 497 24.89 -0.99 4.15
CA ASP A 497 25.72 0.22 4.23
C ASP A 497 26.43 0.49 2.90
N HIS A 498 26.82 -0.58 2.20
CA HIS A 498 27.44 -0.48 0.88
C HIS A 498 26.45 0.06 -0.15
N LEU A 499 25.24 -0.51 -0.24
CA LEU A 499 24.22 -0.07 -1.20
C LEU A 499 23.74 1.36 -0.90
N GLU A 500 23.53 1.71 0.37
CA GLU A 500 23.04 3.04 0.76
C GLU A 500 23.99 4.18 0.35
N ARG A 501 25.31 3.90 0.27
CA ARG A 501 26.32 4.84 -0.26
C ARG A 501 26.42 4.85 -1.78
N LEU A 502 26.12 3.72 -2.41
CA LEU A 502 26.29 3.49 -3.85
C LEU A 502 25.15 4.09 -4.68
N VAL A 503 23.93 4.11 -4.11
CA VAL A 503 22.72 4.52 -4.80
C VAL A 503 22.39 5.98 -4.47
N ASP A 504 22.61 6.87 -5.43
CA ASP A 504 21.98 8.19 -5.42
C ASP A 504 20.51 8.03 -5.81
N ARG A 505 19.64 8.21 -4.82
CA ARG A 505 18.19 8.06 -4.98
C ARG A 505 17.57 9.22 -5.75
N GLY A 506 18.14 10.42 -5.65
CA GLY A 506 17.65 11.58 -6.41
C GLY A 506 17.84 11.35 -7.90
N ASP A 507 19.04 10.90 -8.29
CA ASP A 507 19.32 10.53 -9.67
C ASP A 507 18.56 9.29 -10.13
N LEU A 508 18.41 8.28 -9.26
CA LEU A 508 17.60 7.09 -9.56
C LEU A 508 16.17 7.49 -9.93
N VAL A 509 15.53 8.31 -9.09
CA VAL A 509 14.15 8.76 -9.30
C VAL A 509 14.04 9.63 -10.54
N ARG A 510 14.89 10.65 -10.67
CA ARG A 510 14.84 11.62 -11.78
C ARG A 510 14.97 10.97 -13.16
N ILE A 511 15.76 9.90 -13.28
CA ILE A 511 16.11 9.31 -14.58
C ILE A 511 15.27 8.05 -14.87
N PHE A 512 14.97 7.23 -13.86
CA PHE A 512 14.45 5.88 -14.08
C PHE A 512 13.03 5.66 -13.54
N VAL A 513 12.45 6.66 -12.86
CA VAL A 513 11.11 6.55 -12.26
C VAL A 513 10.24 7.66 -12.80
N ARG A 514 9.08 7.32 -13.34
CA ARG A 514 8.11 8.32 -13.82
C ARG A 514 7.69 9.26 -12.70
N ALA A 515 7.56 10.54 -13.03
CA ALA A 515 6.96 11.54 -12.13
C ALA A 515 5.44 11.33 -12.05
N PRO A 516 4.76 11.79 -10.99
CA PRO A 516 5.29 12.37 -9.77
C PRO A 516 5.92 11.30 -8.85
N SER A 517 7.20 11.48 -8.53
CA SER A 517 7.97 10.56 -7.69
C SER A 517 9.00 11.29 -6.85
N VAL A 518 9.31 10.74 -5.69
CA VAL A 518 10.19 11.35 -4.69
C VAL A 518 11.17 10.34 -4.12
N PRO A 519 12.45 10.70 -3.92
CA PRO A 519 13.43 9.80 -3.32
C PRO A 519 13.13 9.53 -1.84
N MET A 520 13.43 8.31 -1.39
CA MET A 520 13.24 7.90 0.00
C MET A 520 14.54 7.46 0.65
N SER A 521 15.02 8.22 1.63
CA SER A 521 16.17 7.83 2.47
C SER A 521 15.76 7.23 3.81
N SER A 522 14.47 7.35 4.17
CA SER A 522 13.89 6.81 5.40
C SER A 522 12.89 5.70 5.12
N LEU A 523 12.55 4.89 6.12
CA LEU A 523 11.56 3.81 5.98
C LEU A 523 10.17 4.31 5.54
N LEU A 524 9.80 5.54 5.89
CA LEU A 524 8.52 6.14 5.52
C LEU A 524 8.74 7.23 4.44
N PRO A 525 7.77 7.42 3.52
CA PRO A 525 7.86 8.40 2.44
C PRO A 525 7.88 9.85 2.95
N PRO A 526 8.29 10.82 2.11
CA PRO A 526 8.36 12.23 2.48
C PRO A 526 7.05 12.82 3.02
N ALA A 527 5.91 12.30 2.55
CA ALA A 527 4.58 12.68 3.02
C ALA A 527 4.34 12.37 4.51
N LEU A 528 5.04 11.36 5.06
CA LEU A 528 4.86 10.88 6.43
C LEU A 528 6.05 11.21 7.33
N MET A 529 7.21 11.50 6.74
CA MET A 529 8.46 11.67 7.46
C MET A 529 9.47 12.51 6.68
N THR A 530 10.11 13.46 7.38
CA THR A 530 11.24 14.21 6.83
C THR A 530 12.38 13.28 6.44
N GLN A 531 12.82 13.38 5.19
CA GLN A 531 13.93 12.60 4.66
C GLN A 531 15.27 13.15 5.13
N GLN A 532 16.19 12.25 5.48
CA GLN A 532 17.56 12.61 5.81
C GLN A 532 18.42 12.59 4.54
N PRO A 533 19.41 13.49 4.39
CA PRO A 533 20.38 13.37 3.32
C PRO A 533 21.04 11.99 3.37
N ALA A 534 21.19 11.33 2.23
CA ALA A 534 21.90 10.06 2.17
C ALA A 534 23.36 10.27 2.63
N PRO A 535 23.92 9.38 3.46
CA PRO A 535 25.33 9.47 3.83
C PRO A 535 26.19 9.26 2.57
N HIS A 536 26.95 10.28 2.18
CA HIS A 536 27.95 10.17 1.13
C HIS A 536 29.25 9.68 1.75
N GLY A 537 29.83 8.61 1.25
CA GLY A 537 31.08 8.09 1.79
C GLY A 537 31.77 7.12 0.84
N VAL A 538 33.10 7.05 0.96
CA VAL A 538 33.93 6.13 0.18
C VAL A 538 33.58 4.70 0.59
N SER A 539 33.14 3.91 -0.38
CA SER A 539 32.74 2.53 -0.13
C SER A 539 33.95 1.66 0.16
N ARG A 540 33.86 0.79 1.18
CA ARG A 540 34.85 -0.25 1.41
C ARG A 540 34.71 -1.33 0.34
N THR A 541 35.84 -1.93 -0.05
CA THR A 541 35.89 -3.01 -1.03
C THR A 541 34.95 -4.15 -0.60
N PRO A 542 33.97 -4.51 -1.44
CA PRO A 542 33.04 -5.59 -1.16
C PRO A 542 33.74 -6.96 -1.22
N PRO A 543 33.19 -7.99 -0.57
CA PRO A 543 33.68 -9.36 -0.73
C PRO A 543 33.53 -9.79 -2.20
N PRO A 544 34.57 -10.38 -2.83
CA PRO A 544 34.55 -10.65 -4.26
C PRO A 544 33.56 -11.75 -4.66
N GLY A 545 32.85 -11.53 -5.78
CA GLY A 545 32.32 -12.60 -6.63
C GLY A 545 31.02 -13.27 -6.20
N ARG A 546 30.15 -12.60 -5.45
CA ARG A 546 28.81 -13.15 -5.15
C ARG A 546 27.85 -12.98 -6.32
N GLU A 547 27.30 -14.09 -6.78
CA GLU A 547 26.18 -14.14 -7.70
C GLU A 547 24.87 -13.99 -6.89
N LEU A 548 24.02 -13.03 -7.29
CA LEU A 548 22.74 -12.72 -6.67
C LEU A 548 21.67 -12.61 -7.76
N THR A 549 20.42 -12.92 -7.44
CA THR A 549 19.28 -12.64 -8.31
C THR A 549 18.43 -11.49 -7.78
N LEU A 550 18.17 -10.48 -8.61
CA LEU A 550 17.22 -9.40 -8.36
C LEU A 550 15.89 -9.67 -9.05
N LEU A 551 14.87 -9.92 -8.23
CA LEU A 551 13.48 -10.11 -8.66
C LEU A 551 12.75 -8.76 -8.76
N TYR A 552 11.90 -8.62 -9.77
CA TYR A 552 11.01 -7.47 -9.92
C TYR A 552 9.72 -7.85 -10.62
N ASP A 553 8.68 -7.04 -10.47
CA ASP A 553 7.38 -7.25 -11.10
C ASP A 553 7.47 -6.93 -12.61
N ALA A 554 7.21 -7.94 -13.44
CA ALA A 554 7.24 -7.83 -14.89
C ALA A 554 6.26 -6.79 -15.44
N ALA A 555 5.17 -6.52 -14.73
CA ALA A 555 4.12 -5.59 -15.15
C ALA A 555 4.47 -4.11 -14.87
N ILE A 556 5.54 -3.83 -14.10
CA ILE A 556 5.90 -2.47 -13.68
C ILE A 556 7.18 -2.03 -14.40
N ALA A 557 7.03 -1.25 -15.48
CA ALA A 557 8.14 -0.76 -16.29
C ALA A 557 9.19 0.01 -15.46
N ASP A 558 8.76 0.82 -14.49
CA ASP A 558 9.67 1.58 -13.61
C ASP A 558 10.57 0.65 -12.78
N GLN A 559 10.04 -0.49 -12.30
CA GLN A 559 10.84 -1.46 -11.56
C GLN A 559 11.91 -2.11 -12.43
N ARG A 560 11.61 -2.39 -13.71
CA ARG A 560 12.62 -2.90 -14.64
C ARG A 560 13.77 -1.91 -14.81
N ALA A 561 13.45 -0.64 -15.08
CA ALA A 561 14.46 0.42 -15.27
C ALA A 561 15.33 0.61 -14.01
N VAL A 562 14.69 0.58 -12.83
CA VAL A 562 15.38 0.64 -11.54
C VAL A 562 16.25 -0.60 -11.32
N ALA A 563 15.78 -1.80 -11.64
CA ALA A 563 16.53 -3.04 -11.49
C ALA A 563 17.78 -3.07 -12.38
N GLU A 564 17.65 -2.65 -13.65
CA GLU A 564 18.78 -2.49 -14.58
C GLU A 564 19.80 -1.49 -14.04
N ARG A 565 19.35 -0.35 -13.49
CA ARG A 565 20.26 0.62 -12.90
C ARG A 565 20.96 0.09 -11.64
N LEU A 566 20.24 -0.61 -10.78
CA LEU A 566 20.80 -1.22 -9.57
C LEU A 566 21.80 -2.32 -9.93
N GLN A 567 21.55 -3.12 -10.97
CA GLN A 567 22.50 -4.12 -11.48
C GLN A 567 23.83 -3.47 -11.87
N VAL A 568 23.80 -2.40 -12.67
CA VAL A 568 25.02 -1.68 -13.08
C VAL A 568 25.79 -1.17 -11.85
N LYS A 569 25.09 -0.53 -10.92
CA LYS A 569 25.70 -0.02 -9.69
C LYS A 569 26.33 -1.15 -8.87
N LEU A 570 25.60 -2.24 -8.65
CA LEU A 570 26.05 -3.40 -7.90
C LEU A 570 27.23 -4.11 -8.59
N HIS A 571 27.26 -4.14 -9.92
CA HIS A 571 28.39 -4.66 -10.69
C HIS A 571 29.67 -3.83 -10.50
N ASP A 572 29.57 -2.50 -10.53
CA ASP A 572 30.71 -1.60 -10.22
C ASP A 572 31.23 -1.82 -8.79
N ALA A 573 30.33 -2.28 -7.92
CA ALA A 573 30.59 -2.75 -6.56
C ALA A 573 30.90 -4.26 -6.47
N GLY A 574 31.33 -4.92 -7.54
CA GLY A 574 31.81 -6.31 -7.48
C GLY A 574 30.76 -7.40 -7.20
N TYR A 575 29.47 -7.06 -7.20
CA TYR A 575 28.38 -8.05 -7.14
C TYR A 575 27.96 -8.46 -8.55
N GLN A 576 27.76 -9.76 -8.78
CA GLN A 576 27.19 -10.25 -10.04
C GLN A 576 25.69 -10.44 -9.86
N VAL A 577 24.89 -9.50 -10.37
CA VAL A 577 23.43 -9.55 -10.19
C VAL A 577 22.76 -10.00 -11.47
N ALA A 578 22.03 -11.11 -11.43
CA ALA A 578 21.12 -11.53 -12.50
C ALA A 578 19.75 -10.88 -12.30
N LEU A 579 19.15 -10.37 -13.37
CA LEU A 579 17.81 -9.78 -13.34
C LEU A 579 16.75 -10.82 -13.72
N LYS A 580 15.66 -10.90 -12.96
CA LYS A 580 14.55 -11.81 -13.27
C LYS A 580 13.21 -11.13 -13.06
N ALA A 581 12.54 -10.83 -14.17
CA ALA A 581 11.15 -10.42 -14.18
C ALA A 581 10.26 -11.61 -13.78
N VAL A 582 9.31 -11.39 -12.87
CA VAL A 582 8.32 -12.39 -12.46
C VAL A 582 6.94 -11.76 -12.37
N SER A 583 5.88 -12.58 -12.41
CA SER A 583 4.53 -12.08 -12.11
C SER A 583 4.44 -11.60 -10.65
N ARG A 584 3.54 -10.66 -10.37
CA ARG A 584 3.31 -10.18 -8.99
C ARG A 584 2.95 -11.30 -8.02
N THR A 585 2.08 -12.23 -8.42
CA THR A 585 1.71 -13.38 -7.59
C THR A 585 2.93 -14.25 -7.26
N THR A 586 3.83 -14.46 -8.24
CA THR A 586 5.10 -15.16 -8.02
C THR A 586 6.05 -14.36 -7.12
N LEU A 587 6.12 -13.05 -7.28
CA LEU A 587 6.94 -12.16 -6.44
C LEU A 587 6.48 -12.24 -4.98
N ARG A 588 5.18 -12.17 -4.73
CA ARG A 588 4.55 -12.33 -3.41
C ARG A 588 4.79 -13.70 -2.81
N ALA A 589 4.66 -14.76 -3.61
CA ALA A 589 4.97 -16.12 -3.18
C ALA A 589 6.41 -16.24 -2.68
N ARG A 590 7.37 -15.81 -3.51
CA ARG A 590 8.80 -15.84 -3.16
C ARG A 590 9.14 -14.96 -1.98
N TRP A 591 8.50 -13.81 -1.86
CA TRP A 591 8.68 -12.92 -0.71
C TRP A 591 8.27 -13.61 0.59
N ALA A 592 7.07 -14.19 0.62
CA ALA A 592 6.54 -14.87 1.79
C ALA A 592 7.34 -16.13 2.16
N ASP A 593 7.82 -16.86 1.15
CA ASP A 593 8.64 -18.07 1.35
C ASP A 593 10.10 -17.74 1.71
N GLY A 594 10.51 -16.46 1.60
CA GLY A 594 11.91 -16.07 1.72
C GLY A 594 12.79 -16.69 0.63
N ASP A 595 12.28 -16.91 -0.58
CA ASP A 595 13.02 -17.47 -1.72
C ASP A 595 13.46 -16.36 -2.70
N PHE A 596 14.38 -15.51 -2.25
CA PHE A 596 14.99 -14.45 -3.06
C PHE A 596 16.34 -14.01 -2.48
N ASP A 597 17.21 -13.44 -3.32
CA ASP A 597 18.42 -12.75 -2.85
C ASP A 597 18.13 -11.26 -2.68
N LEU A 598 17.62 -10.64 -3.74
CA LEU A 598 17.17 -9.25 -3.82
C LEU A 598 15.79 -9.19 -4.48
N MET A 599 14.96 -8.25 -4.07
CA MET A 599 13.62 -8.06 -4.64
C MET A 599 13.18 -6.60 -4.57
N LEU A 600 12.66 -6.07 -5.67
CA LEU A 600 11.92 -4.80 -5.64
C LEU A 600 10.51 -5.05 -5.13
N HIS A 601 10.15 -4.31 -4.08
CA HIS A 601 8.87 -4.48 -3.41
C HIS A 601 8.17 -3.13 -3.27
N ALA A 602 7.04 -2.96 -3.98
CA ALA A 602 6.17 -1.79 -3.87
C ALA A 602 5.02 -2.02 -2.87
N LEU A 603 4.64 -0.98 -2.14
CA LEU A 603 3.60 -0.99 -1.11
C LEU A 603 2.78 0.31 -1.18
N LEU A 604 1.45 0.21 -1.13
CA LEU A 604 0.59 1.35 -0.82
C LEU A 604 0.60 1.58 0.69
N LEU A 605 1.17 2.69 1.14
CA LEU A 605 1.20 2.99 2.57
C LEU A 605 -0.04 3.80 3.00
N PRO A 606 -0.62 3.49 4.17
CA PRO A 606 -1.59 4.37 4.82
C PRO A 606 -1.06 5.81 4.95
N PRO A 607 -1.91 6.84 4.86
CA PRO A 607 -1.48 8.24 5.00
C PRO A 607 -1.24 8.66 6.46
N LEU A 608 -1.13 7.70 7.37
CA LEU A 608 -0.82 7.89 8.78
C LEU A 608 0.48 7.17 9.13
N PRO A 609 1.43 7.80 9.84
CA PRO A 609 2.74 7.18 10.12
C PRO A 609 2.64 5.82 10.83
N ALA A 610 1.78 5.68 11.85
CA ALA A 610 1.73 4.48 12.68
C ALA A 610 1.32 3.21 11.90
N PRO A 611 0.18 3.19 11.19
CA PRO A 611 -0.17 2.03 10.36
C PRO A 611 0.77 1.85 9.16
N ALA A 612 1.35 2.93 8.60
CA ALA A 612 2.38 2.80 7.57
C ALA A 612 3.62 2.07 8.06
N LEU A 613 4.11 2.38 9.27
CA LEU A 613 5.23 1.67 9.88
C LEU A 613 4.89 0.19 10.13
N ALA A 614 3.66 -0.13 10.54
CA ALA A 614 3.23 -1.52 10.71
C ALA A 614 3.33 -2.31 9.40
N VAL A 615 2.82 -1.75 8.29
CA VAL A 615 2.93 -2.39 6.95
C VAL A 615 4.39 -2.59 6.55
N VAL A 616 5.25 -1.60 6.77
CA VAL A 616 6.70 -1.71 6.43
C VAL A 616 7.40 -2.77 7.27
N ILE A 617 7.11 -2.88 8.57
CA ILE A 617 7.70 -3.89 9.44
C ILE A 617 7.31 -5.32 8.99
N ASP A 618 6.02 -5.55 8.68
CA ASP A 618 5.56 -6.85 8.23
C ASP A 618 6.11 -7.19 6.84
N ALA A 619 6.11 -6.22 5.91
CA ALA A 619 6.70 -6.35 4.58
C ALA A 619 8.21 -6.68 4.64
N ALA A 620 8.92 -6.18 5.66
CA ALA A 620 10.33 -6.52 5.88
C ALA A 620 10.55 -7.92 6.49
N GLY A 621 9.49 -8.73 6.63
CA GLY A 621 9.55 -10.08 7.21
C GLY A 621 9.77 -10.10 8.72
N ARG A 622 9.55 -8.97 9.41
CA ARG A 622 9.80 -8.80 10.86
C ARG A 622 8.50 -8.70 11.65
N HIS A 623 7.59 -9.65 11.42
CA HIS A 623 6.31 -9.74 12.12
C HIS A 623 6.49 -9.77 13.66
N ASP A 624 7.59 -10.34 14.15
CA ASP A 624 7.98 -10.35 15.56
C ASP A 624 8.10 -8.94 16.17
N LEU A 625 8.48 -7.94 15.37
CA LEU A 625 8.61 -6.57 15.83
C LEU A 625 7.27 -5.86 15.96
N LEU A 626 6.19 -6.31 15.29
CA LEU A 626 4.87 -5.69 15.44
C LEU A 626 4.38 -5.77 16.90
N ALA A 627 4.51 -6.95 17.51
CA ALA A 627 4.15 -7.18 18.92
C ALA A 627 4.95 -6.31 19.90
N LYS A 628 6.18 -5.94 19.52
CA LYS A 628 7.07 -5.13 20.35
C LYS A 628 6.82 -3.63 20.20
N GLU A 629 6.60 -3.18 18.97
CA GLU A 629 6.61 -1.75 18.64
C GLU A 629 5.21 -1.13 18.73
N LEU A 630 4.18 -1.83 18.23
CA LEU A 630 2.84 -1.25 18.10
C LEU A 630 2.13 -0.99 19.45
N PRO A 631 2.21 -1.86 20.49
CA PRO A 631 1.58 -1.56 21.77
C PRO A 631 2.09 -0.27 22.43
N ALA A 632 3.39 -0.02 22.35
CA ALA A 632 4.00 1.19 22.93
C ALA A 632 3.59 2.45 22.17
N ILE A 633 3.46 2.37 20.84
CA ILE A 633 2.97 3.47 19.99
C ILE A 633 1.48 3.73 20.26
N GLY A 634 0.67 2.66 20.30
CA GLY A 634 -0.77 2.74 20.47
C GLY A 634 -1.23 3.22 21.85
N ALA A 635 -0.37 3.08 22.87
CA ALA A 635 -0.62 3.66 24.20
C ALA A 635 -0.57 5.20 24.22
N ILE A 636 -0.02 5.84 23.18
CA ILE A 636 0.08 7.30 23.08
C ILE A 636 -1.22 7.88 22.52
N THR A 637 -1.93 8.64 23.34
CA THR A 637 -3.25 9.19 23.01
C THR A 637 -3.19 10.41 22.11
N HIS A 638 -2.17 11.27 22.26
CA HIS A 638 -2.05 12.47 21.44
C HIS A 638 -1.39 12.15 20.09
N ASP A 639 -2.08 12.50 19.00
CA ASP A 639 -1.66 12.22 17.62
C ASP A 639 -0.26 12.74 17.27
N ALA A 640 0.06 14.00 17.63
CA ALA A 640 1.36 14.59 17.35
C ALA A 640 2.52 13.86 18.04
N ASP A 641 2.32 13.47 19.31
CA ASP A 641 3.32 12.72 20.09
C ASP A 641 3.47 11.29 19.56
N ARG A 642 2.35 10.65 19.18
CA ARG A 642 2.32 9.32 18.58
C ARG A 642 3.09 9.32 17.26
N ASP A 643 2.80 10.28 16.39
CA ASP A 643 3.49 10.46 15.12
C ASP A 643 4.99 10.75 15.28
N ALA A 644 5.36 11.60 16.25
CA ALA A 644 6.76 11.86 16.57
C ALA A 644 7.47 10.58 17.02
N ARG A 645 6.83 9.78 17.89
CA ARG A 645 7.34 8.49 18.34
C ARG A 645 7.49 7.52 17.18
N VAL A 646 6.51 7.42 16.30
CA VAL A 646 6.58 6.55 15.12
C VAL A 646 7.77 6.91 14.24
N ARG A 647 7.98 8.21 13.94
CA ARG A 647 9.12 8.67 13.14
C ARG A 647 10.46 8.37 13.81
N GLU A 648 10.55 8.49 15.14
CA GLU A 648 11.73 8.07 15.90
C GLU A 648 11.97 6.55 15.76
N ARG A 649 10.93 5.73 15.94
CA ARG A 649 11.03 4.27 15.80
C ARG A 649 11.38 3.85 14.38
N ALA A 650 10.80 4.48 13.37
CA ALA A 650 11.13 4.23 11.96
C ALA A 650 12.64 4.43 11.70
N ARG A 651 13.25 5.51 12.21
CA ARG A 651 14.70 5.72 12.12
C ARG A 651 15.50 4.63 12.84
N ALA A 652 15.08 4.28 14.06
CA ALA A 652 15.78 3.28 14.87
C ALA A 652 15.70 1.85 14.30
N LEU A 653 14.60 1.54 13.59
CA LEU A 653 14.36 0.22 13.00
C LEU A 653 14.99 0.08 11.61
N GLN A 654 15.22 1.16 10.88
CA GLN A 654 15.81 1.13 9.53
C GLN A 654 17.01 0.18 9.36
N PRO A 655 18.05 0.20 10.23
CA PRO A 655 19.18 -0.72 10.10
C PRO A 655 18.84 -2.19 10.43
N GLN A 656 17.75 -2.45 11.16
CA GLN A 656 17.36 -3.79 11.64
C GLN A 656 16.46 -4.55 10.66
N LEU A 657 15.79 -3.82 9.76
CA LEU A 657 14.95 -4.41 8.72
C LEU A 657 15.81 -4.83 7.53
N ALA A 658 15.40 -5.80 6.74
CA ALA A 658 16.12 -6.19 5.52
C ALA A 658 15.60 -5.44 4.27
N PHE A 659 15.28 -4.15 4.45
CA PHE A 659 14.60 -3.27 3.50
C PHE A 659 15.37 -1.96 3.30
N ILE A 660 15.70 -1.63 2.05
CA ILE A 660 16.37 -0.37 1.72
C ILE A 660 15.36 0.50 0.96
N PRO A 661 14.92 1.63 1.53
CA PRO A 661 13.98 2.52 0.84
C PRO A 661 14.65 3.11 -0.40
N LEU A 662 13.90 3.18 -1.50
CA LEU A 662 14.37 3.74 -2.77
C LEU A 662 13.62 5.02 -3.11
N TYR A 663 12.30 4.92 -3.30
CA TYR A 663 11.46 6.03 -3.75
C TYR A 663 9.99 5.80 -3.41
N ALA A 664 9.19 6.86 -3.44
CA ALA A 664 7.74 6.79 -3.44
C ALA A 664 7.16 7.45 -4.70
N GLN A 665 6.01 6.98 -5.17
CA GLN A 665 5.28 7.51 -6.32
C GLN A 665 3.86 7.90 -5.91
N SER A 666 3.29 8.88 -6.61
CA SER A 666 1.84 9.01 -6.76
C SER A 666 1.43 8.68 -8.19
N LEU A 667 0.13 8.51 -8.43
CA LEU A 667 -0.38 8.24 -9.77
C LEU A 667 -0.46 9.55 -10.55
N GLU A 668 0.27 9.65 -11.65
CA GLU A 668 0.05 10.72 -12.61
C GLU A 668 -1.32 10.56 -13.25
N VAL A 669 -2.10 11.64 -13.29
CA VAL A 669 -3.39 11.66 -13.96
C VAL A 669 -3.45 12.85 -14.88
N VAL A 670 -3.70 12.59 -16.14
CA VAL A 670 -4.03 13.61 -17.14
C VAL A 670 -5.47 13.45 -17.56
N ARG A 671 -6.16 14.56 -17.82
CA ARG A 671 -7.55 14.54 -18.28
C ARG A 671 -7.75 15.52 -19.42
N ARG A 672 -8.76 15.24 -20.24
CA ARG A 672 -9.24 16.25 -21.16
C ARG A 672 -9.91 17.40 -20.40
N PRO A 673 -9.86 18.64 -20.92
CA PRO A 673 -10.46 19.80 -20.25
C PRO A 673 -11.96 19.66 -19.97
N GLU A 674 -12.67 18.85 -20.76
CA GLU A 674 -14.11 18.67 -20.60
C GLU A 674 -14.48 17.72 -19.44
N VAL A 675 -13.53 16.92 -18.95
CA VAL A 675 -13.74 16.02 -17.81
C VAL A 675 -13.36 16.76 -16.54
N LEU A 676 -14.29 16.94 -15.61
CA LEU A 676 -14.09 17.61 -14.32
C LEU A 676 -14.33 16.63 -13.17
N GLY A 677 -14.09 17.06 -11.92
CA GLY A 677 -14.45 16.30 -10.72
C GLY A 677 -13.51 15.16 -10.33
N ILE A 678 -12.36 15.02 -10.99
CA ILE A 678 -11.31 14.08 -10.57
C ILE A 678 -10.51 14.72 -9.43
N GLU A 679 -10.62 14.12 -8.25
CA GLU A 679 -9.86 14.49 -7.06
C GLU A 679 -8.99 13.32 -6.60
N ALA A 680 -7.92 13.61 -5.86
CA ALA A 680 -7.16 12.58 -5.16
C ALA A 680 -7.76 12.33 -3.78
N ASP A 681 -7.86 11.06 -3.38
CA ASP A 681 -8.21 10.65 -2.03
C ASP A 681 -7.01 10.79 -1.07
N ALA A 682 -7.23 10.47 0.21
CA ALA A 682 -6.18 10.57 1.21
C ALA A 682 -5.00 9.58 1.00
N PHE A 683 -5.20 8.50 0.24
CA PHE A 683 -4.15 7.55 -0.16
C PHE A 683 -3.38 8.02 -1.41
N GLY A 684 -3.76 9.18 -1.95
CA GLY A 684 -3.21 9.74 -3.16
C GLY A 684 -3.66 9.05 -4.44
N LEU A 685 -4.80 8.35 -4.38
CA LEU A 685 -5.43 7.70 -5.52
C LEU A 685 -6.49 8.61 -6.15
N PRO A 686 -6.58 8.72 -7.48
CA PRO A 686 -7.65 9.48 -8.12
C PRO A 686 -9.02 8.81 -7.97
N GLN A 687 -10.03 9.61 -7.64
CA GLN A 687 -11.43 9.21 -7.56
C GLN A 687 -12.12 9.43 -8.91
N LEU A 688 -12.34 8.36 -9.67
CA LEU A 688 -12.98 8.43 -10.99
C LEU A 688 -14.52 8.39 -10.93
N ASP A 689 -15.10 8.01 -9.79
CA ASP A 689 -16.55 8.00 -9.57
C ASP A 689 -17.15 9.42 -9.43
N GLY A 690 -16.30 10.41 -9.08
CA GLY A 690 -16.63 11.83 -9.11
C GLY A 690 -16.47 12.49 -10.49
N ALA A 691 -15.93 11.79 -11.49
CA ALA A 691 -15.63 12.38 -12.78
C ALA A 691 -16.90 12.64 -13.61
N PHE A 692 -17.08 13.86 -14.10
CA PHE A 692 -18.23 14.27 -14.92
C PHE A 692 -17.82 15.11 -16.12
N PHE A 693 -18.66 15.14 -17.16
CA PHE A 693 -18.43 15.98 -18.33
C PHE A 693 -19.07 17.37 -18.15
N ALA A 694 -18.33 18.43 -18.48
CA ALA A 694 -18.82 19.81 -18.44
C ALA A 694 -19.93 20.09 -19.46
N SER A 695 -19.97 19.32 -20.54
CA SER A 695 -20.99 19.35 -21.58
C SER A 695 -21.31 17.92 -22.03
N PRO A 696 -22.50 17.66 -22.60
CA PRO A 696 -22.82 16.32 -23.06
C PRO A 696 -21.75 15.90 -24.07
N PRO A 697 -21.14 14.71 -23.93
CA PRO A 697 -20.22 14.23 -24.95
C PRO A 697 -20.98 14.20 -26.27
N GLU A 698 -20.44 14.82 -27.32
CA GLU A 698 -20.99 14.67 -28.66
C GLU A 698 -21.12 13.18 -28.96
N ALA A 699 -22.32 12.74 -29.33
CA ALA A 699 -22.56 11.35 -29.70
C ALA A 699 -21.72 11.05 -30.95
N LYS A 700 -20.57 10.41 -30.74
CA LYS A 700 -19.67 9.95 -31.80
C LYS A 700 -20.07 8.57 -32.30
#